data_AF-D2U363-F1
#
_entry.id   AF-D2U363-F1
#
_cell.length_a   1.000
_cell.length_b   1.000
_cell.length_c   1.000
_cell.angle_alpha   90.00
_cell.angle_beta   90.00
_cell.angle_gamma   90.00
#
_symmetry.space_group_name_H-M   'P 1'
#
loop_
_entity.id
_entity.type
_entity.pdbx_description
1 polymer ?
#
loop_
_entity_poly.entity_id
_entity_poly.type
_entity_poly.pdbx_seq_one_letter_code
_entity_poly.pdbx_strand_id
1 'polypeptide(L)'
;MASTGDAFYQRWLARRNCTESRNSDPFFLGLSYQKDFVATKVAYYLGLRGPALTVQTGCSSSLVAVHQACNALSMGDAEMMIVAGVNIDPDAVQGYKWAPGHIFSRQGSTNPFSDNADGTLATNACGVVILKPLAAARRDNDRIYAVISGSAINNDGQDKAGYTAPSVVGQAKVISSALTRAGITADRIGYVEAHGTATPLGDPIEIAALSRAFSSTTRKTGFCHISSVKSQLGHAGPAAGILGLIRAALALYHQVLPANVGFQRANPLLEIDKTPFTTSATSRLWKSDALRYAGVSSFGMGGTNAHLILREPRQEERCSHSVKQEGLCLAPLSAATPQALQQLIVQVLNVMRTSSLDLSTLCARLSLHKPQRIRHLGIWNDLAKAQAEMESWLTQGQNNQQILRRIDRLQNSQQLSPAQAQQCRGWLLDEESSWPVNRVNNHPASWQFSITNFAFAPFMLLPAEVPAKLATKQWRYTPCWQVVAQPQMAVADLCLVIGILPNNVKLTARQVLVLSPEEKPDQLLKQAANTSGNVQILWISSVGESAVELLLNLTHVIQVASQCLPNRTLELNLLTVNALSTAAGEVVLPEQAMLTSALNVIMQEHPQIHCALFDCCANSPTVVIGYGLSQQGIVHAWRSKQWLKLSYQPLVEQPLHQLPMLLPSGTYVVLGGSGGIGQALVQAIAAIAPHSQFVLVSRRVNKDPISLHLAGQCEYESLSCDITNITEVQSLTNLLQARYNHIQGILHCAGVPAGALIARHQCVDDFSVVEEKIRSCAALEILQTLEPRWIICSSSMSAIHGGVGQLSYACANGYLDAWVAAKAASQQNCCYRTINWDIWQDGGMSIHQLPAGLRRHDNLLHLSIGITRREGAEMLYQVMSSPQIQQLVCTTGFAESRWFYQQHIPSRPSVVASPDTTDKFSLPLIRKLYAEHLGLAESNNDTSWESMGGDSIQALELLDELNNKSPRPLTLAEFMQLDTPEALYRFIEDMAKPAQQVNKVELAQIVLLHPIGGDLLAYREMLKMLDSRIGVIQIQDPMLGGQILTEDTLIERAAVYCHQVLPQLKDNCPLIIMGWSFGALLAYQMAAMSELQSKKPVLVMLDPPAANAWQTPPTDDSQLHGFAKELNYKLQDITLPQVKLLMMGEDSDELDLSPFTQNYVGNLLQAFRRNLTCLRSFIPSYPPRVVTYLIYASQSQQAMQFWRQQLKTAECICIEGNHYSILNSNNGKQLFSQLNRIIANVINDSAVTTYSPTLEQALT
;
A
#
# COMPACT_ATOMS: atom_id res chain seq x y z
N MET A 1 -7.98 -35.96 -6.53
CA MET A 1 -8.90 -35.28 -5.59
C MET A 1 -8.39 -33.87 -5.32
N ALA A 2 -9.28 -32.90 -5.14
CA ALA A 2 -8.89 -31.52 -4.84
C ALA A 2 -9.83 -30.87 -3.81
N SER A 3 -9.36 -29.86 -3.10
CA SER A 3 -10.20 -28.93 -2.34
C SER A 3 -9.84 -27.50 -2.72
N THR A 4 -10.85 -26.63 -2.82
CA THR A 4 -10.66 -25.24 -3.27
C THR A 4 -11.47 -24.26 -2.41
N GLY A 5 -10.98 -23.04 -2.23
CA GLY A 5 -11.71 -21.93 -1.60
C GLY A 5 -12.97 -21.53 -2.38
N ASP A 6 -13.69 -20.52 -1.87
CA ASP A 6 -14.76 -19.90 -2.64
C ASP A 6 -14.23 -19.30 -3.93
N ALA A 7 -15.06 -19.33 -4.98
CA ALA A 7 -14.74 -18.74 -6.25
C ALA A 7 -14.90 -17.22 -6.16
N PHE A 8 -13.96 -16.55 -5.47
CA PHE A 8 -13.91 -15.10 -5.34
C PHE A 8 -13.87 -14.41 -6.72
N TYR A 9 -13.47 -15.13 -7.76
CA TYR A 9 -13.47 -14.70 -9.14
C TYR A 9 -14.85 -14.27 -9.68
N GLN A 10 -15.94 -14.99 -9.36
CA GLN A 10 -17.28 -14.60 -9.82
C GLN A 10 -17.78 -13.36 -9.08
N ARG A 11 -17.53 -13.28 -7.76
CA ARG A 11 -17.82 -12.08 -6.96
C ARG A 11 -17.00 -10.88 -7.44
N TRP A 12 -15.76 -11.13 -7.85
CA TRP A 12 -14.86 -10.14 -8.44
C TRP A 12 -15.35 -9.65 -9.81
N LEU A 13 -15.80 -10.56 -10.70
CA LEU A 13 -16.40 -10.21 -11.99
C LEU A 13 -17.73 -9.45 -11.83
N ALA A 14 -18.62 -9.91 -10.95
CA ALA A 14 -19.94 -9.33 -10.72
C ALA A 14 -19.84 -7.91 -10.12
N ARG A 15 -18.87 -7.65 -9.24
CA ARG A 15 -18.62 -6.31 -8.66
C ARG A 15 -18.07 -5.29 -9.67
N ARG A 16 -17.57 -5.73 -10.84
CA ARG A 16 -16.81 -4.87 -11.77
C ARG A 16 -17.45 -4.66 -13.14
N ASN A 17 -18.72 -5.06 -13.33
CA ASN A 17 -19.48 -4.84 -14.58
C ASN A 17 -18.73 -5.25 -15.87
N CYS A 18 -17.87 -6.28 -15.84
CA CYS A 18 -17.13 -6.71 -17.04
C CYS A 18 -18.13 -7.19 -18.12
N THR A 19 -18.23 -6.49 -19.25
CA THR A 19 -19.22 -6.82 -20.30
C THR A 19 -18.95 -8.16 -21.00
N GLU A 20 -17.73 -8.69 -20.97
CA GLU A 20 -17.46 -10.07 -21.41
C GLU A 20 -18.22 -11.10 -20.57
N SER A 21 -18.56 -10.82 -19.30
CA SER A 21 -19.43 -11.69 -18.50
C SER A 21 -20.91 -11.65 -18.92
N ARG A 22 -21.34 -10.58 -19.61
CA ARG A 22 -22.69 -10.45 -20.17
C ARG A 22 -22.83 -11.11 -21.55
N ASN A 23 -21.73 -11.20 -22.30
CA ASN A 23 -21.67 -11.83 -23.62
C ASN A 23 -21.09 -13.26 -23.62
N SER A 24 -20.47 -13.70 -22.52
CA SER A 24 -20.04 -15.09 -22.36
C SER A 24 -21.20 -15.94 -21.87
N ASP A 25 -21.37 -17.09 -22.54
CA ASP A 25 -22.37 -18.07 -22.17
C ASP A 25 -22.17 -18.49 -20.68
N PRO A 26 -23.17 -18.29 -19.81
CA PRO A 26 -23.12 -18.62 -18.39
C PRO A 26 -22.69 -20.07 -18.12
N PHE A 27 -22.98 -20.98 -19.04
CA PHE A 27 -22.54 -22.36 -18.98
C PHE A 27 -21.02 -22.48 -19.01
N PHE A 28 -20.36 -21.86 -20.00
CA PHE A 28 -18.90 -21.89 -20.14
C PHE A 28 -18.20 -21.10 -19.03
N LEU A 29 -18.82 -20.01 -18.55
CA LEU A 29 -18.31 -19.29 -17.40
C LEU A 29 -18.40 -20.16 -16.14
N GLY A 30 -19.50 -20.87 -15.92
CA GLY A 30 -19.67 -21.83 -14.83
C GLY A 30 -18.57 -22.90 -14.80
N LEU A 31 -18.20 -23.44 -15.98
CA LEU A 31 -17.07 -24.37 -16.12
C LEU A 31 -15.74 -23.80 -15.61
N SER A 32 -15.54 -22.47 -15.66
CA SER A 32 -14.29 -21.81 -15.30
C SER A 32 -14.06 -21.73 -13.78
N TYR A 33 -15.09 -21.39 -13.00
CA TYR A 33 -14.94 -21.00 -11.59
C TYR A 33 -15.65 -21.93 -10.59
N GLN A 34 -16.61 -22.77 -11.00
CA GLN A 34 -17.29 -23.66 -10.06
C GLN A 34 -16.32 -24.69 -9.47
N LYS A 35 -16.52 -25.01 -8.18
CA LYS A 35 -15.61 -25.87 -7.40
C LYS A 35 -15.54 -27.30 -7.97
N ASP A 36 -16.61 -27.76 -8.60
CA ASP A 36 -16.77 -29.09 -9.18
C ASP A 36 -15.68 -29.41 -10.21
N PHE A 37 -15.22 -28.41 -10.98
CA PHE A 37 -14.35 -28.64 -12.12
C PHE A 37 -12.86 -28.62 -11.80
N VAL A 38 -12.45 -28.29 -10.57
CA VAL A 38 -11.01 -28.20 -10.23
C VAL A 38 -10.33 -29.56 -10.38
N ALA A 39 -10.89 -30.61 -9.77
CA ALA A 39 -10.31 -31.95 -9.84
C ALA A 39 -10.41 -32.55 -11.25
N THR A 40 -11.53 -32.34 -11.94
CA THR A 40 -11.79 -32.94 -13.25
C THR A 40 -10.99 -32.26 -14.37
N LYS A 41 -10.72 -30.96 -14.30
CA LYS A 41 -9.79 -30.27 -15.22
C LYS A 41 -8.38 -30.83 -15.11
N VAL A 42 -7.87 -31.06 -13.89
CA VAL A 42 -6.55 -31.67 -13.70
C VAL A 42 -6.52 -33.08 -14.31
N ALA A 43 -7.57 -33.88 -14.10
CA ALA A 43 -7.68 -35.20 -14.71
C ALA A 43 -7.71 -35.13 -16.25
N TYR A 44 -8.49 -34.20 -16.81
CA TYR A 44 -8.59 -33.97 -18.26
C TYR A 44 -7.23 -33.60 -18.87
N TYR A 45 -6.56 -32.56 -18.35
CA TYR A 45 -5.30 -32.07 -18.91
C TYR A 45 -4.13 -33.06 -18.77
N LEU A 46 -4.14 -33.89 -17.73
CA LEU A 46 -3.11 -34.91 -17.50
C LEU A 46 -3.48 -36.29 -18.08
N GLY A 47 -4.68 -36.46 -18.66
CA GLY A 47 -5.16 -37.74 -19.19
C GLY A 47 -5.39 -38.82 -18.14
N LEU A 48 -5.73 -38.44 -16.91
CA LEU A 48 -5.94 -39.36 -15.77
C LEU A 48 -7.36 -39.95 -15.79
N ARG A 49 -7.49 -41.21 -15.41
CA ARG A 49 -8.76 -41.98 -15.48
C ARG A 49 -9.31 -42.44 -14.12
N GLY A 50 -8.57 -42.23 -13.03
CA GLY A 50 -9.04 -42.55 -11.68
C GLY A 50 -10.07 -41.54 -11.16
N PRO A 51 -10.61 -41.76 -9.94
CA PRO A 51 -11.62 -40.88 -9.34
C PRO A 51 -11.17 -39.41 -9.24
N ALA A 52 -11.96 -38.51 -9.82
CA ALA A 52 -11.71 -37.06 -9.82
C ALA A 52 -12.80 -36.34 -9.02
N LEU A 53 -12.55 -36.12 -7.73
CA LEU A 53 -13.51 -35.53 -6.79
C LEU A 53 -13.01 -34.22 -6.18
N THR A 54 -13.92 -33.26 -6.02
CA THR A 54 -13.71 -32.07 -5.19
C THR A 54 -14.30 -32.30 -3.80
N VAL A 55 -13.54 -32.02 -2.73
CA VAL A 55 -13.93 -32.22 -1.33
C VAL A 55 -14.02 -30.87 -0.62
N GLN A 56 -15.11 -30.63 0.12
CA GLN A 56 -15.39 -29.37 0.81
C GLN A 56 -15.93 -29.62 2.23
N THR A 57 -15.12 -29.34 3.24
CA THR A 57 -15.44 -29.47 4.67
C THR A 57 -14.86 -28.31 5.49
N GLY A 58 -14.79 -27.11 4.89
CA GLY A 58 -14.15 -25.94 5.50
C GLY A 58 -12.62 -26.12 5.60
N CYS A 59 -12.03 -25.73 6.72
CA CYS A 59 -10.57 -25.75 6.91
C CYS A 59 -9.95 -27.17 6.88
N SER A 60 -10.74 -28.22 7.09
CA SER A 60 -10.29 -29.62 7.04
C SER A 60 -10.30 -30.22 5.62
N SER A 61 -10.81 -29.51 4.61
CA SER A 61 -11.11 -30.05 3.28
C SER A 61 -9.98 -30.86 2.65
N SER A 62 -8.76 -30.30 2.60
CA SER A 62 -7.63 -31.01 1.99
C SER A 62 -7.17 -32.23 2.77
N LEU A 63 -7.27 -32.24 4.10
CA LEU A 63 -6.89 -33.40 4.91
C LEU A 63 -7.95 -34.51 4.84
N VAL A 64 -9.23 -34.14 4.73
CA VAL A 64 -10.32 -35.09 4.40
C VAL A 64 -10.10 -35.66 3.00
N ALA A 65 -9.69 -34.86 2.01
CA ALA A 65 -9.35 -35.34 0.68
C ALA A 65 -8.19 -36.36 0.69
N VAL A 66 -7.18 -36.15 1.55
CA VAL A 66 -6.10 -37.13 1.76
C VAL A 66 -6.65 -38.42 2.37
N HIS A 67 -7.51 -38.35 3.38
CA HIS A 67 -8.15 -39.54 3.95
C HIS A 67 -8.94 -40.33 2.90
N GLN A 68 -9.75 -39.65 2.07
CA GLN A 68 -10.51 -40.30 1.01
C GLN A 68 -9.61 -40.91 -0.08
N ALA A 69 -8.50 -40.24 -0.42
CA ALA A 69 -7.51 -40.79 -1.33
C ALA A 69 -6.86 -42.07 -0.76
N CYS A 70 -6.54 -42.11 0.53
CA CYS A 70 -6.04 -43.32 1.18
C CYS A 70 -7.05 -44.48 1.10
N ASN A 71 -8.35 -44.19 1.28
CA ASN A 71 -9.40 -45.22 1.14
C ASN A 71 -9.50 -45.73 -0.30
N ALA A 72 -9.54 -44.84 -1.30
CA ALA A 72 -9.57 -45.22 -2.71
C ALA A 72 -8.37 -46.09 -3.11
N LEU A 73 -7.17 -45.75 -2.64
CA LEU A 73 -5.96 -46.56 -2.84
C LEU A 73 -6.05 -47.94 -2.17
N SER A 74 -6.64 -48.00 -0.97
CA SER A 74 -6.76 -49.25 -0.20
C SER A 74 -7.83 -50.17 -0.77
N MET A 75 -8.88 -49.62 -1.38
CA MET A 75 -9.96 -50.36 -2.05
C MET A 75 -9.58 -50.79 -3.47
N GLY A 76 -8.52 -50.22 -4.05
CA GLY A 76 -8.06 -50.53 -5.40
C GLY A 76 -8.73 -49.70 -6.50
N ASP A 77 -9.47 -48.65 -6.15
CA ASP A 77 -10.11 -47.73 -7.11
C ASP A 77 -9.08 -46.89 -7.88
N ALA A 78 -7.85 -46.80 -7.37
CA ALA A 78 -6.73 -46.14 -8.01
C ALA A 78 -5.38 -46.75 -7.58
N GLU A 79 -4.37 -46.68 -8.45
CA GLU A 79 -2.98 -47.07 -8.14
C GLU A 79 -2.15 -45.90 -7.60
N MET A 80 -2.60 -44.67 -7.89
CA MET A 80 -1.98 -43.41 -7.49
C MET A 80 -3.08 -42.35 -7.35
N MET A 81 -2.97 -41.49 -6.34
CA MET A 81 -3.86 -40.35 -6.14
C MET A 81 -3.08 -39.05 -6.08
N ILE A 82 -3.48 -38.07 -6.89
CA ILE A 82 -3.06 -36.67 -6.74
C ILE A 82 -4.06 -36.00 -5.80
N VAL A 83 -3.56 -35.36 -4.74
CA VAL A 83 -4.38 -34.62 -3.78
C VAL A 83 -3.89 -33.18 -3.70
N ALA A 84 -4.78 -32.23 -3.98
CA ALA A 84 -4.47 -30.80 -3.96
C ALA A 84 -5.37 -30.02 -2.99
N GLY A 85 -4.83 -28.99 -2.35
CA GLY A 85 -5.58 -28.00 -1.60
C GLY A 85 -5.21 -26.60 -2.05
N VAL A 86 -6.21 -25.78 -2.40
CA VAL A 86 -6.02 -24.44 -2.98
C VAL A 86 -6.87 -23.40 -2.26
N ASN A 87 -6.28 -22.27 -1.91
CA ASN A 87 -6.99 -21.08 -1.45
C ASN A 87 -6.37 -19.85 -2.13
N ILE A 88 -7.16 -19.13 -2.92
CA ILE A 88 -6.76 -17.90 -3.61
C ILE A 88 -7.89 -16.88 -3.46
N ASP A 89 -7.65 -15.87 -2.64
CA ASP A 89 -8.50 -14.71 -2.42
C ASP A 89 -7.79 -13.46 -2.98
N PRO A 90 -8.27 -12.88 -4.09
CA PRO A 90 -7.70 -11.68 -4.68
C PRO A 90 -7.98 -10.41 -3.85
N ASP A 91 -8.99 -10.41 -2.97
CA ASP A 91 -9.32 -9.28 -2.11
C ASP A 91 -8.40 -9.19 -0.88
N ALA A 92 -7.66 -10.27 -0.56
CA ALA A 92 -6.71 -10.32 0.57
C ALA A 92 -5.59 -9.26 0.51
N VAL A 93 -5.34 -8.63 -0.64
CA VAL A 93 -4.40 -7.50 -0.80
C VAL A 93 -4.85 -6.28 0.02
N GLN A 94 -6.14 -6.14 0.31
CA GLN A 94 -6.69 -5.00 1.07
C GLN A 94 -6.59 -5.18 2.60
N GLY A 95 -6.13 -6.34 3.08
CA GLY A 95 -6.18 -6.70 4.49
C GLY A 95 -7.62 -6.98 4.96
N TYR A 96 -7.84 -6.95 6.28
CA TYR A 96 -9.17 -7.13 6.86
C TYR A 96 -9.39 -6.16 8.03
N LYS A 97 -10.65 -5.85 8.31
CA LYS A 97 -11.03 -5.09 9.51
C LYS A 97 -11.28 -6.06 10.66
N TRP A 98 -10.55 -5.90 11.76
CA TRP A 98 -10.77 -6.72 12.96
C TRP A 98 -12.10 -6.36 13.63
N ALA A 99 -12.83 -7.37 14.08
CA ALA A 99 -14.08 -7.23 14.83
C ALA A 99 -14.13 -8.29 15.94
N PRO A 100 -14.69 -7.99 17.13
CA PRO A 100 -14.92 -8.98 18.18
C PRO A 100 -15.71 -10.18 17.65
N GLY A 101 -15.31 -11.39 18.04
CA GLY A 101 -15.98 -12.64 17.64
C GLY A 101 -15.53 -13.24 16.30
N HIS A 102 -14.68 -12.55 15.53
CA HIS A 102 -14.10 -13.09 14.31
C HIS A 102 -12.86 -13.97 14.59
N ILE A 103 -12.53 -14.87 13.66
CA ILE A 103 -11.33 -15.73 13.77
C ILE A 103 -10.01 -15.00 13.48
N PHE A 104 -10.07 -13.77 12.95
CA PHE A 104 -8.89 -13.05 12.50
C PHE A 104 -8.19 -12.29 13.63
N SER A 105 -6.85 -12.32 13.62
CA SER A 105 -5.99 -11.64 14.60
C SER A 105 -6.17 -10.13 14.55
N ARG A 106 -6.06 -9.42 15.67
CA ARG A 106 -6.02 -7.94 15.65
C ARG A 106 -4.68 -7.44 15.13
N GLN A 107 -3.62 -8.20 15.35
CA GLN A 107 -2.23 -7.84 15.04
C GLN A 107 -1.80 -8.26 13.63
N GLY A 108 -2.63 -9.02 12.90
CA GLY A 108 -2.26 -9.52 11.58
C GLY A 108 -1.21 -10.61 11.62
N SER A 109 -1.08 -11.34 12.72
CA SER A 109 -0.17 -12.48 12.87
C SER A 109 -0.93 -13.74 13.30
N THR A 110 -0.29 -14.91 13.27
CA THR A 110 -0.89 -16.15 13.78
C THR A 110 0.11 -16.78 14.75
N ASN A 111 -0.14 -16.68 16.06
CA ASN A 111 0.79 -17.08 17.10
C ASN A 111 0.27 -18.32 17.88
N PRO A 112 0.26 -19.51 17.27
CA PRO A 112 -0.38 -20.69 17.85
C PRO A 112 0.34 -21.11 19.13
N PHE A 113 -0.46 -21.41 20.15
CA PHE A 113 -0.09 -21.81 21.50
C PHE A 113 0.60 -20.74 22.33
N SER A 114 0.82 -19.54 21.79
CA SER A 114 1.42 -18.42 22.52
C SER A 114 0.41 -17.73 23.43
N ASP A 115 0.88 -17.10 24.50
CA ASP A 115 0.07 -16.25 25.37
C ASP A 115 -0.55 -15.03 24.65
N ASN A 116 0.04 -14.60 23.54
CA ASN A 116 -0.46 -13.56 22.66
C ASN A 116 -1.31 -14.08 21.46
N ALA A 117 -1.79 -15.33 21.52
CA ALA A 117 -2.69 -15.89 20.52
C ALA A 117 -4.05 -15.16 20.51
N ASP A 118 -4.34 -14.39 19.46
CA ASP A 118 -5.55 -13.54 19.35
C ASP A 118 -6.39 -13.80 18.08
N GLY A 119 -6.01 -14.79 17.27
CA GLY A 119 -6.66 -15.14 16.01
C GLY A 119 -5.65 -15.50 14.92
N THR A 120 -6.15 -15.65 13.68
CA THR A 120 -5.34 -16.04 12.52
C THR A 120 -5.25 -14.96 11.45
N LEU A 121 -4.34 -15.13 10.50
CA LEU A 121 -4.19 -14.31 9.30
C LEU A 121 -4.63 -15.13 8.08
N ALA A 122 -5.54 -14.62 7.25
CA ALA A 122 -5.87 -15.29 5.98
C ALA A 122 -4.68 -15.31 5.02
N THR A 123 -4.50 -16.38 4.25
CA THR A 123 -3.41 -16.46 3.27
C THR A 123 -3.81 -17.20 1.99
N ASN A 124 -3.07 -16.90 0.93
CA ASN A 124 -3.18 -17.53 -0.37
C ASN A 124 -2.13 -18.63 -0.52
N ALA A 125 -2.55 -19.85 -0.81
CA ALA A 125 -1.63 -20.97 -0.97
C ALA A 125 -2.22 -22.10 -1.80
N CYS A 126 -1.32 -22.88 -2.43
CA CYS A 126 -1.63 -24.14 -3.09
C CYS A 126 -0.63 -25.19 -2.64
N GLY A 127 -1.11 -26.36 -2.24
CA GLY A 127 -0.28 -27.53 -1.92
C GLY A 127 -0.77 -28.77 -2.65
N VAL A 128 0.15 -29.60 -3.11
CA VAL A 128 -0.15 -30.84 -3.84
C VAL A 128 0.74 -31.97 -3.33
N VAL A 129 0.16 -33.15 -3.15
CA VAL A 129 0.88 -34.39 -2.83
C VAL A 129 0.45 -35.51 -3.78
N ILE A 130 1.35 -36.47 -3.99
CA ILE A 130 1.08 -37.72 -4.71
C ILE A 130 1.12 -38.86 -3.69
N LEU A 131 0.07 -39.67 -3.68
CA LEU A 131 -0.07 -40.81 -2.78
C LEU A 131 -0.12 -42.10 -3.59
N LYS A 132 0.56 -43.14 -3.09
CA LYS A 132 0.54 -44.50 -3.63
C LYS A 132 0.54 -45.50 -2.48
N PRO A 133 0.03 -46.73 -2.69
CA PRO A 133 0.29 -47.82 -1.76
C PRO A 133 1.80 -48.01 -1.60
N LEU A 134 2.27 -48.19 -0.36
CA LEU A 134 3.71 -48.29 -0.06
C LEU A 134 4.40 -49.39 -0.87
N ALA A 135 3.73 -50.52 -1.10
CA ALA A 135 4.24 -51.61 -1.92
C ALA A 135 4.47 -51.17 -3.38
N ALA A 136 3.56 -50.37 -3.95
CA ALA A 136 3.71 -49.82 -5.30
C ALA A 136 4.82 -48.76 -5.36
N ALA A 137 4.91 -47.89 -4.34
CA ALA A 137 5.99 -46.90 -4.26
C ALA A 137 7.38 -47.56 -4.18
N ARG A 138 7.51 -48.65 -3.41
CA ARG A 138 8.74 -49.46 -3.32
C ARG A 138 9.04 -50.18 -4.65
N ARG A 139 8.03 -50.82 -5.24
CA ARG A 139 8.15 -51.48 -6.55
C ARG A 139 8.60 -50.51 -7.63
N ASP A 140 8.13 -49.27 -7.59
CA ASP A 140 8.41 -48.27 -8.61
C ASP A 140 9.65 -47.41 -8.26
N ASN A 141 10.25 -47.63 -7.08
CA ASN A 141 11.40 -46.91 -6.49
C ASN A 141 11.17 -45.39 -6.35
N ASP A 142 9.96 -45.01 -5.93
CA ASP A 142 9.59 -43.62 -5.71
C ASP A 142 10.29 -43.01 -4.49
N ARG A 143 10.43 -41.67 -4.43
CA ARG A 143 10.85 -41.00 -3.17
C ARG A 143 9.71 -41.19 -2.20
N ILE A 144 10.02 -41.77 -1.05
CA ILE A 144 9.08 -41.79 0.06
C ILE A 144 9.50 -40.68 1.01
N TYR A 145 8.70 -39.61 1.09
CA TYR A 145 8.93 -38.53 2.09
C TYR A 145 8.45 -38.96 3.48
N ALA A 146 7.27 -39.56 3.54
CA ALA A 146 6.66 -40.10 4.75
C ALA A 146 5.65 -41.19 4.37
N VAL A 147 5.25 -42.01 5.34
CA VAL A 147 4.21 -43.04 5.16
C VAL A 147 3.02 -42.72 6.07
N ILE A 148 1.84 -42.58 5.46
CA ILE A 148 0.57 -42.45 6.20
C ILE A 148 0.23 -43.83 6.78
N SER A 149 0.36 -43.98 8.09
CA SER A 149 0.15 -45.26 8.79
C SER A 149 -1.27 -45.40 9.33
N GLY A 150 -1.96 -44.28 9.59
CA GLY A 150 -3.36 -44.28 10.00
C GLY A 150 -4.01 -42.94 9.68
N SER A 151 -5.32 -42.95 9.43
CA SER A 151 -6.10 -41.74 9.20
C SER A 151 -7.54 -41.92 9.66
N ALA A 152 -8.14 -40.85 10.19
CA ALA A 152 -9.52 -40.84 10.62
C ALA A 152 -10.17 -39.49 10.36
N ILE A 153 -11.49 -39.52 10.17
CA ILE A 153 -12.36 -38.36 10.11
C ILE A 153 -13.58 -38.58 11.01
N ASN A 154 -14.17 -37.52 11.54
CA ASN A 154 -15.47 -37.54 12.22
C ASN A 154 -16.16 -36.16 12.14
N ASN A 155 -17.26 -35.98 12.88
CA ASN A 155 -17.89 -34.68 13.07
C ASN A 155 -18.17 -34.43 14.57
N ASP A 156 -18.04 -33.17 14.99
CA ASP A 156 -18.28 -32.71 16.36
C ASP A 156 -19.76 -32.84 16.81
N GLY A 157 -20.71 -32.88 15.87
CA GLY A 157 -22.13 -32.98 16.20
C GLY A 157 -22.66 -31.75 16.95
N GLN A 158 -23.60 -31.96 17.88
CA GLN A 158 -24.19 -30.88 18.69
C GLN A 158 -23.42 -30.59 19.99
N ASP A 159 -22.43 -31.40 20.35
CA ASP A 159 -21.67 -31.31 21.62
C ASP A 159 -20.59 -30.22 21.57
N LYS A 160 -21.02 -28.97 21.32
CA LYS A 160 -20.20 -27.76 21.20
C LYS A 160 -21.04 -26.50 21.47
N ALA A 161 -20.39 -25.43 21.90
CA ALA A 161 -21.06 -24.18 22.32
C ALA A 161 -21.80 -23.43 21.18
N GLY A 162 -21.55 -23.79 19.93
CA GLY A 162 -22.18 -23.19 18.75
C GLY A 162 -21.69 -23.86 17.47
N TYR A 163 -22.30 -23.55 16.33
CA TYR A 163 -22.01 -24.21 15.04
C TYR A 163 -20.52 -24.20 14.66
N THR A 164 -19.83 -23.09 14.92
CA THR A 164 -18.41 -22.87 14.59
C THR A 164 -17.45 -23.25 15.73
N ALA A 165 -17.96 -23.52 16.93
CA ALA A 165 -17.13 -23.86 18.09
C ALA A 165 -16.53 -25.28 17.94
N PRO A 166 -15.29 -25.51 18.38
CA PRO A 166 -14.70 -26.86 18.35
C PRO A 166 -15.18 -27.73 19.52
N SER A 167 -15.09 -29.05 19.39
CA SER A 167 -15.39 -30.01 20.47
C SER A 167 -14.15 -30.79 20.93
N VAL A 168 -13.85 -30.73 22.24
CA VAL A 168 -12.77 -31.52 22.86
C VAL A 168 -13.01 -33.02 22.65
N VAL A 169 -14.26 -33.47 22.77
CA VAL A 169 -14.62 -34.89 22.65
C VAL A 169 -14.51 -35.36 21.21
N GLY A 170 -15.05 -34.57 20.27
CA GLY A 170 -14.96 -34.84 18.84
C GLY A 170 -13.51 -34.96 18.36
N GLN A 171 -12.67 -33.98 18.70
CA GLN A 171 -11.26 -33.98 18.35
C GLN A 171 -10.49 -35.14 19.01
N ALA A 172 -10.69 -35.40 20.29
CA ALA A 172 -10.02 -36.52 20.97
C ALA A 172 -10.37 -37.88 20.31
N LYS A 173 -11.64 -38.08 19.93
CA LYS A 173 -12.10 -39.31 19.30
C LYS A 173 -11.48 -39.55 17.92
N VAL A 174 -11.34 -38.50 17.10
CA VAL A 174 -10.69 -38.65 15.78
C VAL A 174 -9.20 -38.97 15.92
N ILE A 175 -8.52 -38.35 16.90
CA ILE A 175 -7.10 -38.61 17.20
C ILE A 175 -6.91 -40.05 17.68
N SER A 176 -7.69 -40.51 18.66
CA SER A 176 -7.64 -41.89 19.15
C SER A 176 -7.96 -42.92 18.04
N SER A 177 -8.90 -42.61 17.15
CA SER A 177 -9.24 -43.48 16.01
C SER A 177 -8.08 -43.60 15.02
N ALA A 178 -7.39 -42.49 14.73
CA ALA A 178 -6.23 -42.49 13.85
C ALA A 178 -5.05 -43.26 14.45
N LEU A 179 -4.78 -43.12 15.76
CA LEU A 179 -3.78 -43.91 16.49
C LEU A 179 -4.10 -45.40 16.46
N THR A 180 -5.36 -45.76 16.71
CA THR A 180 -5.82 -47.16 16.68
C THR A 180 -5.63 -47.77 15.29
N ARG A 181 -6.00 -47.04 14.22
CA ARG A 181 -5.80 -47.47 12.84
C ARG A 181 -4.33 -47.58 12.45
N ALA A 182 -3.47 -46.75 13.02
CA ALA A 182 -2.03 -46.85 12.86
C ALA A 182 -1.40 -47.99 13.67
N GLY A 183 -2.12 -48.59 14.62
CA GLY A 183 -1.63 -49.67 15.48
C GLY A 183 -0.53 -49.22 16.44
N ILE A 184 -0.54 -47.95 16.87
CA ILE A 184 0.48 -47.40 17.78
C ILE A 184 -0.16 -46.70 18.99
N THR A 185 0.61 -46.62 20.07
CA THR A 185 0.30 -45.83 21.26
C THR A 185 0.81 -44.40 21.16
N ALA A 186 0.24 -43.49 21.95
CA ALA A 186 0.55 -42.07 21.91
C ALA A 186 2.00 -41.70 22.23
N ASP A 187 2.68 -42.50 23.06
CA ASP A 187 4.08 -42.29 23.45
C ASP A 187 5.06 -42.47 22.29
N ARG A 188 4.61 -42.98 21.14
CA ARG A 188 5.39 -43.07 19.89
C ARG A 188 5.36 -41.79 19.06
N ILE A 189 4.41 -40.88 19.32
CA ILE A 189 4.29 -39.62 18.59
C ILE A 189 5.30 -38.61 19.15
N GLY A 190 6.30 -38.24 18.37
CA GLY A 190 7.30 -37.24 18.77
C GLY A 190 7.00 -35.83 18.25
N TYR A 191 6.04 -35.69 17.34
CA TYR A 191 5.65 -34.39 16.76
C TYR A 191 4.16 -34.37 16.40
N VAL A 192 3.48 -33.25 16.66
CA VAL A 192 2.15 -32.96 16.13
C VAL A 192 2.19 -31.65 15.36
N GLU A 193 1.86 -31.72 14.07
CA GLU A 193 1.45 -30.56 13.30
C GLU A 193 -0.04 -30.31 13.58
N ALA A 194 -0.29 -29.29 14.39
CA ALA A 194 -1.61 -28.99 14.89
C ALA A 194 -2.47 -28.23 13.87
N HIS A 195 -3.78 -28.17 14.13
CA HIS A 195 -4.64 -27.22 13.47
C HIS A 195 -4.23 -25.78 13.84
N GLY A 196 -4.00 -25.49 15.12
CA GLY A 196 -3.29 -24.33 15.66
C GLY A 196 -3.62 -23.02 14.96
N THR A 197 -4.87 -22.56 15.12
CA THR A 197 -5.38 -21.32 14.54
C THR A 197 -5.01 -20.07 15.34
N ALA A 198 -4.33 -20.24 16.49
CA ALA A 198 -3.96 -19.15 17.38
C ALA A 198 -5.18 -18.38 17.94
N THR A 199 -6.34 -19.04 18.00
CA THR A 199 -7.56 -18.45 18.56
C THR A 199 -7.60 -18.69 20.08
N PRO A 200 -8.01 -17.71 20.90
CA PRO A 200 -8.04 -17.84 22.36
C PRO A 200 -8.82 -19.07 22.88
N LEU A 201 -9.87 -19.49 22.16
CA LEU A 201 -10.69 -20.66 22.50
C LEU A 201 -10.18 -21.96 21.85
N GLY A 202 -9.76 -21.90 20.59
CA GLY A 202 -9.42 -23.09 19.81
C GLY A 202 -8.15 -23.80 20.27
N ASP A 203 -7.08 -23.06 20.60
CA ASP A 203 -5.80 -23.65 20.98
C ASP A 203 -5.88 -24.45 22.30
N PRO A 204 -6.54 -23.93 23.37
CA PRO A 204 -6.79 -24.73 24.58
C PRO A 204 -7.63 -25.98 24.33
N ILE A 205 -8.66 -25.89 23.48
CA ILE A 205 -9.50 -27.04 23.15
C ILE A 205 -8.71 -28.11 22.41
N GLU A 206 -7.85 -27.72 21.46
CA GLU A 206 -7.01 -28.65 20.72
C GLU A 206 -5.99 -29.35 21.64
N ILE A 207 -5.31 -28.61 22.51
CA ILE A 207 -4.37 -29.19 23.49
C ILE A 207 -5.11 -30.14 24.46
N ALA A 208 -6.29 -29.76 24.94
CA ALA A 208 -7.10 -30.61 25.81
C ALA A 208 -7.53 -31.91 25.09
N ALA A 209 -7.95 -31.82 23.83
CA ALA A 209 -8.36 -32.96 23.02
C ALA A 209 -7.19 -33.93 22.75
N LEU A 210 -6.05 -33.39 22.32
CA LEU A 210 -4.81 -34.14 22.12
C LEU A 210 -4.34 -34.80 23.42
N SER A 211 -4.34 -34.07 24.53
CA SER A 211 -3.95 -34.60 25.85
C SER A 211 -4.90 -35.70 26.31
N ARG A 212 -6.22 -35.53 26.11
CA ARG A 212 -7.21 -36.56 26.41
C ARG A 212 -6.97 -37.82 25.59
N ALA A 213 -6.77 -37.69 24.27
CA ALA A 213 -6.47 -38.81 23.40
C ALA A 213 -5.19 -39.55 23.81
N PHE A 214 -4.12 -38.81 24.14
CA PHE A 214 -2.84 -39.39 24.59
C PHE A 214 -2.92 -40.03 25.98
N SER A 215 -3.69 -39.46 26.89
CA SER A 215 -3.89 -40.00 28.24
C SER A 215 -4.51 -41.41 28.23
N SER A 216 -5.15 -41.84 27.15
CA SER A 216 -5.66 -43.21 27.05
C SER A 216 -4.55 -44.28 27.03
N THR A 217 -3.31 -43.91 26.65
CA THR A 217 -2.21 -44.86 26.47
C THR A 217 -0.89 -44.47 27.16
N THR A 218 -0.73 -43.22 27.59
CA THR A 218 0.47 -42.76 28.31
C THR A 218 0.17 -41.71 29.37
N ARG A 219 1.06 -41.60 30.36
CA ARG A 219 1.07 -40.55 31.38
C ARG A 219 2.32 -39.66 31.29
N LYS A 220 3.21 -39.91 30.31
CA LYS A 220 4.43 -39.12 30.12
C LYS A 220 4.06 -37.68 29.70
N THR A 221 4.80 -36.71 30.21
CA THR A 221 4.67 -35.29 29.85
C THR A 221 5.90 -34.81 29.08
N GLY A 222 5.79 -33.69 28.37
CA GLY A 222 6.91 -32.97 27.77
C GLY A 222 7.73 -33.71 26.69
N PHE A 223 7.21 -34.78 26.09
CA PHE A 223 7.97 -35.63 25.14
C PHE A 223 7.63 -35.39 23.67
N CYS A 224 6.46 -34.83 23.36
CA CYS A 224 5.99 -34.59 21.99
C CYS A 224 6.13 -33.11 21.64
N HIS A 225 6.75 -32.79 20.51
CA HIS A 225 6.78 -31.41 20.01
C HIS A 225 5.44 -31.05 19.35
N ILE A 226 4.98 -29.81 19.45
CA ILE A 226 3.79 -29.32 18.75
C ILE A 226 4.08 -27.97 18.08
N SER A 227 3.66 -27.83 16.83
CA SER A 227 3.75 -26.59 16.06
C SER A 227 2.66 -26.50 15.00
N SER A 228 2.53 -25.34 14.34
CA SER A 228 1.59 -25.12 13.26
C SER A 228 2.22 -24.23 12.18
N VAL A 229 2.12 -24.67 10.92
CA VAL A 229 2.56 -23.95 9.71
C VAL A 229 1.90 -22.59 9.55
N LYS A 230 0.76 -22.38 10.23
CA LYS A 230 0.04 -21.12 10.19
C LYS A 230 0.83 -19.98 10.83
N SER A 231 1.77 -20.28 11.74
CA SER A 231 2.69 -19.26 12.26
C SER A 231 3.64 -18.68 11.22
N GLN A 232 3.91 -19.41 10.13
CA GLN A 232 4.76 -18.95 9.03
C GLN A 232 3.95 -18.38 7.88
N LEU A 233 2.85 -19.04 7.51
CA LEU A 233 2.14 -18.75 6.26
C LEU A 233 0.79 -18.07 6.47
N GLY A 234 0.21 -18.12 7.67
CA GLY A 234 -1.20 -17.83 7.91
C GLY A 234 -2.12 -19.03 7.62
N HIS A 235 -3.43 -18.83 7.76
CA HIS A 235 -4.46 -19.82 7.51
C HIS A 235 -4.96 -19.81 6.07
N ALA A 236 -4.59 -20.85 5.32
CA ALA A 236 -4.93 -21.01 3.90
C ALA A 236 -6.29 -21.67 3.65
N GLY A 237 -7.31 -21.39 4.48
CA GLY A 237 -8.65 -21.99 4.37
C GLY A 237 -8.62 -23.51 4.08
N PRO A 238 -9.23 -23.98 2.97
CA PRO A 238 -9.28 -25.41 2.62
C PRO A 238 -7.90 -26.02 2.27
N ALA A 239 -6.88 -25.22 1.96
CA ALA A 239 -5.52 -25.68 1.73
C ALA A 239 -4.72 -25.90 3.04
N ALA A 240 -5.24 -25.51 4.21
CA ALA A 240 -4.48 -25.57 5.46
C ALA A 240 -3.99 -26.98 5.82
N GLY A 241 -4.84 -28.00 5.61
CA GLY A 241 -4.51 -29.39 5.91
C GLY A 241 -3.34 -29.95 5.08
N ILE A 242 -3.31 -29.67 3.77
CA ILE A 242 -2.23 -30.16 2.91
C ILE A 242 -0.90 -29.49 3.22
N LEU A 243 -0.90 -28.20 3.60
CA LEU A 243 0.33 -27.50 4.00
C LEU A 243 0.91 -28.09 5.29
N GLY A 244 0.06 -28.39 6.27
CA GLY A 244 0.46 -29.09 7.49
C GLY A 244 1.02 -30.48 7.20
N LEU A 245 0.37 -31.25 6.32
CA LEU A 245 0.86 -32.56 5.88
C LEU A 245 2.25 -32.48 5.23
N ILE A 246 2.46 -31.52 4.33
CA ILE A 246 3.75 -31.31 3.66
C ILE A 246 4.82 -30.98 4.70
N ARG A 247 4.53 -30.07 5.64
CA ARG A 247 5.47 -29.70 6.71
C ARG A 247 5.83 -30.90 7.59
N ALA A 248 4.85 -31.69 8.00
CA ALA A 248 5.08 -32.86 8.84
C ALA A 248 5.87 -33.96 8.12
N ALA A 249 5.58 -34.19 6.82
CA ALA A 249 6.36 -35.12 6.01
C ALA A 249 7.83 -34.66 5.87
N LEU A 250 8.06 -33.37 5.63
CA LEU A 250 9.41 -32.80 5.57
C LEU A 250 10.13 -32.83 6.93
N ALA A 251 9.41 -32.61 8.04
CA ALA A 251 9.95 -32.73 9.40
C ALA A 251 10.47 -34.14 9.69
N LEU A 252 9.70 -35.17 9.32
CA LEU A 252 10.12 -36.58 9.43
C LEU A 252 11.30 -36.89 8.52
N TYR A 253 11.23 -36.44 7.27
CA TYR A 253 12.23 -36.74 6.25
C TYR A 253 13.59 -36.10 6.56
N HIS A 254 13.59 -34.82 6.95
CA HIS A 254 14.80 -34.10 7.35
C HIS A 254 15.21 -34.31 8.81
N GLN A 255 14.38 -35.02 9.59
CA GLN A 255 14.57 -35.25 11.01
C GLN A 255 14.74 -33.93 11.79
N VAL A 256 13.86 -32.96 11.53
CA VAL A 256 13.87 -31.64 12.17
C VAL A 256 12.50 -31.37 12.79
N LEU A 257 12.49 -30.97 14.06
CA LEU A 257 11.30 -30.45 14.75
C LEU A 257 11.09 -28.99 14.35
N PRO A 258 9.97 -28.63 13.71
CA PRO A 258 9.77 -27.28 13.20
C PRO A 258 9.39 -26.26 14.28
N ALA A 259 9.86 -25.02 14.13
CA ALA A 259 9.52 -23.89 15.00
C ALA A 259 8.07 -23.38 14.86
N ASN A 260 7.55 -22.73 15.90
CA ASN A 260 6.49 -21.72 15.75
C ASN A 260 7.14 -20.34 15.67
N VAL A 261 7.03 -19.67 14.52
CA VAL A 261 7.61 -18.33 14.35
C VAL A 261 6.88 -17.35 15.27
N GLY A 262 7.63 -16.49 15.97
CA GLY A 262 7.06 -15.52 16.91
C GLY A 262 6.63 -16.11 18.26
N PHE A 263 6.81 -17.41 18.50
CA PHE A 263 6.53 -18.01 19.81
C PHE A 263 7.50 -17.48 20.87
N GLN A 264 6.98 -17.00 22.00
CA GLN A 264 7.78 -16.54 23.13
C GLN A 264 7.48 -17.35 24.39
N ARG A 265 6.20 -17.39 24.78
CA ARG A 265 5.72 -18.08 25.98
C ARG A 265 4.42 -18.79 25.66
N ALA A 266 4.25 -19.99 26.24
CA ALA A 266 3.01 -20.75 26.09
C ALA A 266 1.84 -20.05 26.80
N ASN A 267 0.66 -20.11 26.21
CA ASN A 267 -0.57 -19.63 26.84
C ASN A 267 -0.81 -20.39 28.16
N PRO A 268 -0.96 -19.69 29.30
CA PRO A 268 -1.16 -20.33 30.61
C PRO A 268 -2.36 -21.27 30.66
N LEU A 269 -3.42 -21.01 29.87
CA LEU A 269 -4.63 -21.84 29.80
C LEU A 269 -4.37 -23.24 29.23
N LEU A 270 -3.25 -23.44 28.54
CA LEU A 270 -2.87 -24.74 28.01
C LEU A 270 -2.33 -25.68 29.10
N GLU A 271 -1.87 -25.11 30.23
CA GLU A 271 -1.08 -25.82 31.25
C GLU A 271 -0.01 -26.73 30.64
N ILE A 272 0.69 -26.24 29.61
CA ILE A 272 1.47 -27.07 28.66
C ILE A 272 2.47 -28.01 29.36
N ASP A 273 3.06 -27.59 30.48
CA ASP A 273 4.02 -28.37 31.28
C ASP A 273 3.41 -29.65 31.90
N LYS A 274 2.09 -29.67 32.10
CA LYS A 274 1.35 -30.85 32.57
C LYS A 274 0.88 -31.76 31.42
N THR A 275 1.14 -31.37 30.18
CA THR A 275 0.71 -32.11 28.98
C THR A 275 1.87 -32.90 28.37
N PRO A 276 1.60 -33.82 27.43
CA PRO A 276 2.62 -34.45 26.60
C PRO A 276 3.44 -33.48 25.74
N PHE A 277 3.00 -32.22 25.58
CA PHE A 277 3.44 -31.34 24.51
C PHE A 277 4.50 -30.32 24.93
N THR A 278 5.38 -29.97 24.00
CA THR A 278 6.34 -28.86 24.10
C THR A 278 6.35 -28.11 22.78
N THR A 279 6.69 -26.82 22.79
CA THR A 279 6.82 -26.01 21.56
C THR A 279 8.02 -25.07 21.66
N SER A 280 8.45 -24.49 20.54
CA SER A 280 9.67 -23.67 20.49
C SER A 280 9.63 -22.64 19.36
N ALA A 281 10.31 -21.51 19.59
CA ALA A 281 10.57 -20.46 18.61
C ALA A 281 11.60 -20.86 17.53
N THR A 282 12.38 -21.91 17.78
CA THR A 282 13.48 -22.34 16.91
C THR A 282 13.33 -23.79 16.49
N SER A 283 13.79 -24.08 15.28
CA SER A 283 13.80 -25.46 14.77
C SER A 283 14.99 -26.20 15.34
N ARG A 284 14.82 -27.48 15.67
CA ARG A 284 15.89 -28.30 16.26
C ARG A 284 15.94 -29.67 15.62
N LEU A 285 17.11 -30.32 15.66
CA LEU A 285 17.26 -31.68 15.17
C LEU A 285 16.39 -32.64 16.00
N TRP A 286 15.59 -33.45 15.33
CA TRP A 286 14.76 -34.48 15.93
C TRP A 286 15.58 -35.76 16.12
N LYS A 287 16.37 -35.85 17.20
CA LYS A 287 17.16 -37.06 17.50
C LYS A 287 16.26 -38.18 18.04
N SER A 288 16.37 -39.39 17.50
CA SER A 288 15.71 -40.59 18.00
C SER A 288 16.38 -41.86 17.45
N ASP A 289 16.51 -42.88 18.30
CA ASP A 289 16.99 -44.22 17.92
C ASP A 289 15.85 -45.15 17.47
N ALA A 290 14.61 -44.70 17.62
CA ALA A 290 13.41 -45.40 17.18
C ALA A 290 12.80 -44.71 15.95
N LEU A 291 11.91 -45.43 15.25
CA LEU A 291 11.17 -44.87 14.12
C LEU A 291 10.30 -43.69 14.58
N ARG A 292 10.45 -42.53 13.94
CA ARG A 292 9.71 -41.31 14.26
C ARG A 292 8.30 -41.34 13.69
N TYR A 293 7.34 -40.88 14.51
CA TYR A 293 5.95 -40.68 14.12
C TYR A 293 5.51 -39.25 14.38
N ALA A 294 4.69 -38.71 13.47
CA ALA A 294 4.07 -37.41 13.59
C ALA A 294 2.54 -37.48 13.41
N GLY A 295 1.80 -36.70 14.18
CA GLY A 295 0.37 -36.45 13.98
C GLY A 295 0.13 -35.20 13.14
N VAL A 296 -0.93 -35.17 12.33
CA VAL A 296 -1.37 -33.97 11.60
C VAL A 296 -2.87 -33.76 11.81
N SER A 297 -3.25 -32.62 12.37
CA SER A 297 -4.64 -32.24 12.65
C SER A 297 -5.15 -31.18 11.68
N SER A 298 -6.39 -31.32 11.21
CA SER A 298 -7.13 -30.20 10.62
C SER A 298 -8.62 -30.28 10.94
N PHE A 299 -9.17 -29.19 11.47
CA PHE A 299 -10.54 -29.11 11.96
C PHE A 299 -11.31 -28.06 11.16
N GLY A 300 -12.45 -28.45 10.60
CA GLY A 300 -13.27 -27.58 9.78
C GLY A 300 -14.28 -26.81 10.61
N MET A 301 -14.50 -25.53 10.29
CA MET A 301 -15.72 -24.84 10.73
C MET A 301 -16.95 -25.66 10.28
N GLY A 302 -17.90 -25.89 11.20
CA GLY A 302 -18.98 -26.87 11.04
C GLY A 302 -18.73 -28.20 11.75
N GLY A 303 -17.48 -28.50 12.13
CA GLY A 303 -17.11 -29.59 13.04
C GLY A 303 -16.58 -30.86 12.39
N THR A 304 -16.38 -30.90 11.06
CA THR A 304 -15.76 -32.06 10.42
C THR A 304 -14.25 -32.06 10.67
N ASN A 305 -13.77 -33.03 11.42
CA ASN A 305 -12.37 -33.15 11.82
C ASN A 305 -11.64 -34.22 11.02
N ALA A 306 -10.34 -34.01 10.80
CA ALA A 306 -9.44 -35.00 10.23
C ALA A 306 -8.14 -35.07 11.03
N HIS A 307 -7.63 -36.29 11.23
CA HIS A 307 -6.33 -36.53 11.84
C HIS A 307 -5.57 -37.65 11.11
N LEU A 308 -4.30 -37.41 10.79
CA LEU A 308 -3.40 -38.38 10.15
C LEU A 308 -2.24 -38.74 11.07
N ILE A 309 -1.80 -40.00 11.02
CA ILE A 309 -0.56 -40.48 11.62
C ILE A 309 0.44 -40.78 10.50
N LEU A 310 1.57 -40.09 10.53
CA LEU A 310 2.70 -40.26 9.64
C LEU A 310 3.82 -40.97 10.36
N ARG A 311 4.59 -41.78 9.62
CA ARG A 311 5.89 -42.29 10.06
C ARG A 311 6.98 -41.92 9.09
N GLU A 312 8.21 -41.80 9.58
CA GLU A 312 9.36 -41.64 8.70
C GLU A 312 9.56 -42.92 7.85
N PRO A 313 10.13 -42.77 6.64
CA PRO A 313 10.54 -43.92 5.84
C PRO A 313 11.69 -44.65 6.54
N ARG A 314 11.65 -45.99 6.54
CA ARG A 314 12.74 -46.87 6.99
C ARG A 314 13.98 -46.64 6.11
N GLN A 315 15.15 -47.03 6.60
CA GLN A 315 16.41 -46.86 5.85
C GLN A 315 16.35 -47.52 4.46
N GLU A 316 15.78 -48.72 4.36
CA GLU A 316 15.50 -49.43 3.10
C GLU A 316 14.54 -48.66 2.17
N GLU A 317 13.62 -47.86 2.72
CA GLU A 317 12.65 -47.04 1.98
C GLU A 317 13.22 -45.67 1.56
N ARG A 318 14.34 -45.24 2.16
CA ARG A 318 15.02 -43.96 1.86
C ARG A 318 16.02 -44.07 0.71
N CYS A 319 16.53 -45.27 0.45
CA CYS A 319 17.59 -45.53 -0.52
C CYS A 319 17.06 -45.49 -1.96
N SER A 320 17.14 -44.33 -2.60
CA SER A 320 17.16 -44.25 -4.04
C SER A 320 18.56 -44.65 -4.52
N HIS A 321 18.71 -45.85 -5.09
CA HIS A 321 19.99 -46.36 -5.56
C HIS A 321 20.61 -45.37 -6.56
N SER A 322 21.75 -44.77 -6.23
CA SER A 322 22.55 -44.00 -7.20
C SER A 322 23.31 -45.00 -8.06
N VAL A 323 22.83 -45.23 -9.27
CA VAL A 323 23.58 -46.02 -10.25
C VAL A 323 24.63 -45.10 -10.84
N LYS A 324 25.90 -45.24 -10.42
CA LYS A 324 27.00 -44.60 -11.12
C LYS A 324 27.20 -45.31 -12.45
N GLN A 325 26.96 -44.60 -13.55
CA GLN A 325 27.29 -45.09 -14.87
C GLN A 325 28.62 -44.47 -15.31
N GLU A 326 29.60 -45.31 -15.63
CA GLU A 326 30.86 -44.86 -16.24
C GLU A 326 30.62 -44.59 -17.73
N GLY A 327 30.89 -43.37 -18.20
CA GLY A 327 30.80 -43.00 -19.62
C GLY A 327 30.00 -41.72 -19.90
N LEU A 328 29.61 -41.53 -21.17
CA LEU A 328 28.84 -40.37 -21.63
C LEU A 328 27.37 -40.48 -21.22
N CYS A 329 26.86 -39.43 -20.58
CA CYS A 329 25.47 -39.23 -20.21
C CYS A 329 24.77 -38.30 -21.20
N LEU A 330 23.55 -38.66 -21.61
CA LEU A 330 22.73 -37.90 -22.55
C LEU A 330 21.58 -37.20 -21.80
N ALA A 331 21.46 -35.89 -21.99
CA ALA A 331 20.49 -35.05 -21.28
C ALA A 331 19.59 -34.30 -22.27
N PRO A 332 18.44 -34.88 -22.66
CA PRO A 332 17.47 -34.17 -23.48
C PRO A 332 16.77 -33.08 -22.64
N LEU A 333 16.82 -31.84 -23.12
CA LEU A 333 16.19 -30.68 -22.52
C LEU A 333 15.23 -30.08 -23.52
N SER A 334 13.95 -29.89 -23.16
CA SER A 334 13.01 -29.29 -24.10
C SER A 334 11.96 -28.43 -23.42
N ALA A 335 11.50 -27.40 -24.13
CA ALA A 335 10.45 -26.49 -23.69
C ALA A 335 9.59 -26.01 -24.87
N ALA A 336 8.42 -25.43 -24.57
CA ALA A 336 7.52 -24.93 -25.61
C ALA A 336 8.05 -23.66 -26.31
N THR A 337 8.89 -22.87 -25.63
CA THR A 337 9.48 -21.62 -26.13
C THR A 337 10.98 -21.53 -25.80
N PRO A 338 11.77 -20.73 -26.54
CA PRO A 338 13.19 -20.54 -26.25
C PRO A 338 13.43 -19.98 -24.84
N GLN A 339 12.56 -19.09 -24.37
CA GLN A 339 12.65 -18.49 -23.04
C GLN A 339 12.42 -19.53 -21.94
N ALA A 340 11.42 -20.41 -22.12
CA ALA A 340 11.18 -21.50 -21.19
C ALA A 340 12.35 -22.49 -21.16
N LEU A 341 13.03 -22.72 -22.29
CA LEU A 341 14.23 -23.54 -22.35
C LEU A 341 15.42 -22.87 -21.63
N GLN A 342 15.58 -21.56 -21.77
CA GLN A 342 16.60 -20.80 -21.05
C GLN A 342 16.41 -20.89 -19.53
N GLN A 343 15.17 -20.75 -19.06
CA GLN A 343 14.84 -20.90 -17.65
C GLN A 343 15.06 -22.33 -17.15
N LEU A 344 14.69 -23.34 -17.96
CA LEU A 344 14.98 -24.75 -17.68
C LEU A 344 16.49 -24.97 -17.47
N ILE A 345 17.32 -24.38 -18.31
CA ILE A 345 18.79 -24.46 -18.22
C ILE A 345 19.31 -23.79 -16.94
N VAL A 346 18.81 -22.60 -16.58
CA VAL A 346 19.17 -21.93 -15.31
C VAL A 346 18.81 -22.81 -14.10
N GLN A 347 17.65 -23.47 -14.12
CA GLN A 347 17.24 -24.37 -13.04
C GLN A 347 18.15 -25.59 -12.93
N VAL A 348 18.48 -26.22 -14.06
CA VAL A 348 19.41 -27.36 -14.07
C VAL A 348 20.79 -26.95 -13.58
N LEU A 349 21.30 -25.79 -14.00
CA LEU A 349 22.56 -25.22 -13.48
C LEU A 349 22.54 -25.03 -11.97
N ASN A 350 21.47 -24.44 -11.44
CA ASN A 350 21.32 -24.25 -9.99
C ASN A 350 21.34 -25.59 -9.24
N VAL A 351 20.72 -26.62 -9.81
CA VAL A 351 20.72 -27.97 -9.22
C VAL A 351 22.12 -28.56 -9.25
N MET A 352 22.82 -28.46 -10.38
CA MET A 352 24.21 -28.90 -10.51
C MET A 352 25.14 -28.22 -9.50
N ARG A 353 24.86 -26.96 -9.10
CA ARG A 353 25.67 -26.19 -8.15
C ARG A 353 25.35 -26.47 -6.69
N THR A 354 24.08 -26.73 -6.37
CA THR A 354 23.59 -26.78 -4.98
C THR A 354 23.40 -28.19 -4.44
N SER A 355 23.41 -29.20 -5.30
CA SER A 355 23.16 -30.59 -4.91
C SER A 355 24.40 -31.47 -5.06
N SER A 356 24.49 -32.51 -4.22
CA SER A 356 25.50 -33.57 -4.33
C SER A 356 25.11 -34.69 -5.33
N LEU A 357 24.27 -34.36 -6.32
CA LEU A 357 23.74 -35.33 -7.29
C LEU A 357 24.81 -35.77 -8.29
N ASP A 358 24.78 -37.06 -8.64
CA ASP A 358 25.60 -37.63 -9.70
C ASP A 358 25.04 -37.25 -11.08
N LEU A 359 25.93 -36.97 -12.04
CA LEU A 359 25.61 -36.54 -13.40
C LEU A 359 24.70 -37.54 -14.13
N SER A 360 24.91 -38.84 -13.95
CA SER A 360 24.12 -39.89 -14.59
C SER A 360 22.67 -39.88 -14.09
N THR A 361 22.47 -39.62 -12.79
CA THR A 361 21.14 -39.50 -12.18
C THR A 361 20.41 -38.28 -12.72
N LEU A 362 21.10 -37.15 -12.86
CA LEU A 362 20.52 -35.93 -13.44
C LEU A 362 20.07 -36.16 -14.90
N CYS A 363 20.94 -36.73 -15.73
CA CYS A 363 20.64 -36.99 -17.15
C CYS A 363 19.50 -37.99 -17.34
N ALA A 364 19.48 -39.07 -16.55
CA ALA A 364 18.39 -40.04 -16.56
C ALA A 364 17.03 -39.40 -16.22
N ARG A 365 16.98 -38.40 -15.33
CA ARG A 365 15.74 -37.68 -15.01
C ARG A 365 15.32 -36.73 -16.12
N LEU A 366 16.25 -35.99 -16.72
CA LEU A 366 15.96 -35.12 -17.87
C LEU A 366 15.34 -35.92 -19.03
N SER A 367 15.73 -37.19 -19.19
CA SER A 367 15.15 -38.11 -20.16
C SER A 367 13.67 -38.49 -19.96
N LEU A 368 13.11 -38.23 -18.77
CA LEU A 368 11.70 -38.54 -18.46
C LEU A 368 10.74 -37.41 -18.86
N HIS A 369 11.25 -36.24 -19.26
CA HIS A 369 10.41 -35.13 -19.68
C HIS A 369 9.76 -35.42 -21.04
N LYS A 370 8.46 -35.11 -21.16
CA LYS A 370 7.76 -35.17 -22.44
C LYS A 370 8.43 -34.19 -23.40
N PRO A 371 8.89 -34.62 -24.60
CA PRO A 371 9.52 -33.73 -25.55
C PRO A 371 8.61 -32.57 -25.95
N GLN A 372 9.19 -31.38 -26.02
CA GLN A 372 8.54 -30.14 -26.47
C GLN A 372 9.25 -29.62 -27.72
N ARG A 373 8.71 -28.55 -28.32
CA ARG A 373 9.14 -28.00 -29.62
C ARG A 373 10.60 -27.52 -29.63
N ILE A 374 11.03 -26.77 -28.61
CA ILE A 374 12.40 -26.24 -28.56
C ILE A 374 13.25 -27.22 -27.78
N ARG A 375 14.27 -27.80 -28.42
CA ARG A 375 15.05 -28.94 -27.90
C ARG A 375 16.53 -28.64 -27.85
N HIS A 376 17.19 -28.95 -26.74
CA HIS A 376 18.63 -28.92 -26.57
C HIS A 376 19.10 -30.27 -26.04
N LEU A 377 20.25 -30.76 -26.49
CA LEU A 377 20.79 -32.04 -26.06
C LEU A 377 22.15 -31.83 -25.41
N GLY A 378 22.21 -32.09 -24.10
CA GLY A 378 23.46 -32.21 -23.37
C GLY A 378 24.12 -33.56 -23.60
N ILE A 379 25.43 -33.56 -23.84
CA ILE A 379 26.24 -34.79 -23.95
C ILE A 379 27.44 -34.62 -23.03
N TRP A 380 27.42 -35.24 -21.85
CA TRP A 380 28.37 -34.94 -20.79
C TRP A 380 29.02 -36.19 -20.22
N ASN A 381 30.28 -36.10 -19.82
CA ASN A 381 30.98 -37.13 -19.04
C ASN A 381 31.54 -36.57 -17.73
N ASP A 382 31.35 -35.28 -17.49
CA ASP A 382 31.90 -34.54 -16.36
C ASP A 382 30.96 -33.38 -15.99
N LEU A 383 30.75 -33.19 -14.69
CA LEU A 383 29.80 -32.20 -14.17
C LEU A 383 30.28 -30.77 -14.41
N ALA A 384 31.58 -30.49 -14.27
CA ALA A 384 32.13 -29.15 -14.49
C ALA A 384 32.03 -28.74 -15.96
N LYS A 385 32.29 -29.67 -16.89
CA LYS A 385 32.07 -29.44 -18.33
C LYS A 385 30.59 -29.23 -18.67
N ALA A 386 29.68 -29.95 -18.01
CA ALA A 386 28.24 -29.75 -18.19
C ALA A 386 27.81 -28.35 -17.75
N GLN A 387 28.31 -27.87 -16.60
CA GLN A 387 28.05 -26.52 -16.11
C GLN A 387 28.58 -25.46 -17.07
N ALA A 388 29.84 -25.58 -17.51
CA ALA A 388 30.46 -24.63 -18.45
C ALA A 388 29.72 -24.56 -19.80
N GLU A 389 29.27 -25.71 -20.33
CA GLU A 389 28.50 -25.78 -21.56
C GLU A 389 27.14 -25.07 -21.41
N MET A 390 26.44 -25.27 -20.30
CA MET A 390 25.18 -24.59 -20.02
C MET A 390 25.34 -23.08 -19.80
N GLU A 391 26.40 -22.64 -19.12
CA GLU A 391 26.72 -21.21 -18.95
C GLU A 391 27.05 -20.55 -20.30
N SER A 392 27.80 -21.25 -21.15
CA SER A 392 28.05 -20.82 -22.53
C SER A 392 26.76 -20.73 -23.35
N TRP A 393 25.84 -21.68 -23.17
CA TRP A 393 24.54 -21.64 -23.84
C TRP A 393 23.71 -20.42 -23.41
N LEU A 394 23.74 -20.02 -22.13
CA LEU A 394 23.00 -18.84 -21.64
C LEU A 394 23.49 -17.53 -22.25
N THR A 395 24.76 -17.45 -22.67
CA THR A 395 25.36 -16.24 -23.24
C THR A 395 25.31 -16.23 -24.78
N GLN A 396 25.53 -17.37 -25.42
CA GLN A 396 25.67 -17.49 -26.87
C GLN A 396 24.41 -18.02 -27.57
N GLY A 397 23.44 -18.53 -26.80
CA GLY A 397 22.24 -19.16 -27.32
C GLY A 397 22.47 -20.56 -27.89
N GLN A 398 21.43 -21.10 -28.51
CA GLN A 398 21.41 -22.46 -29.02
C GLN A 398 22.14 -22.61 -30.35
N ASN A 399 23.10 -23.55 -30.44
CA ASN A 399 23.75 -23.93 -31.69
C ASN A 399 23.62 -25.44 -31.97
N ASN A 400 22.49 -25.83 -32.59
CA ASN A 400 22.25 -27.24 -32.90
C ASN A 400 23.27 -27.83 -33.89
N GLN A 401 23.84 -27.02 -34.79
CA GLN A 401 24.86 -27.52 -35.71
C GLN A 401 26.14 -27.95 -34.97
N GLN A 402 26.51 -27.24 -33.90
CA GLN A 402 27.66 -27.63 -33.07
C GLN A 402 27.42 -28.95 -32.34
N ILE A 403 26.20 -29.18 -31.86
CA ILE A 403 25.81 -30.43 -31.20
C ILE A 403 25.78 -31.59 -32.21
N LEU A 404 25.22 -31.38 -33.41
CA LEU A 404 25.23 -32.37 -34.48
C LEU A 404 26.66 -32.78 -34.87
N ARG A 405 27.57 -31.81 -35.07
CA ARG A 405 29.01 -32.10 -35.32
C ARG A 405 29.68 -32.83 -34.15
N ARG A 406 29.23 -32.58 -32.92
CA ARG A 406 29.72 -33.30 -31.74
C ARG A 406 29.23 -34.76 -31.75
N ILE A 407 27.96 -35.00 -32.10
CA ILE A 407 27.42 -36.36 -32.26
C ILE A 407 28.21 -37.12 -33.33
N ASP A 408 28.47 -36.52 -34.50
CA ASP A 408 29.23 -37.16 -35.58
C ASP A 408 30.65 -37.54 -35.15
N ARG A 409 31.35 -36.66 -34.44
CA ARG A 409 32.69 -36.93 -33.90
C ARG A 409 32.68 -38.07 -32.89
N LEU A 410 31.69 -38.12 -31.99
CA LEU A 410 31.55 -39.14 -30.97
C LEU A 410 31.18 -40.52 -31.56
N GLN A 411 30.40 -40.53 -32.65
CA GLN A 411 30.13 -41.76 -33.41
C GLN A 411 31.41 -42.28 -34.09
N ASN A 412 32.19 -41.39 -34.73
CA ASN A 412 33.43 -41.76 -35.41
C ASN A 412 34.51 -42.27 -34.45
N SER A 413 34.55 -41.75 -33.22
CA SER A 413 35.45 -42.22 -32.16
C SER A 413 34.93 -43.44 -31.37
N GLN A 414 33.81 -44.04 -31.81
CA GLN A 414 33.15 -45.20 -31.17
C GLN A 414 32.69 -44.95 -29.72
N GLN A 415 32.57 -43.68 -29.30
CA GLN A 415 32.05 -43.32 -27.98
C GLN A 415 30.51 -43.29 -27.93
N LEU A 416 29.85 -43.17 -29.10
CA LEU A 416 28.42 -43.42 -29.29
C LEU A 416 28.23 -44.53 -30.31
N SER A 417 27.31 -45.46 -30.04
CA SER A 417 26.90 -46.44 -31.05
C SER A 417 26.14 -45.76 -32.21
N PRO A 418 26.13 -46.34 -33.43
CA PRO A 418 25.37 -45.79 -34.56
C PRO A 418 23.89 -45.55 -34.24
N ALA A 419 23.26 -46.45 -33.47
CA ALA A 419 21.87 -46.32 -33.04
C ALA A 419 21.66 -45.13 -32.09
N GLN A 420 22.54 -44.95 -31.09
CA GLN A 420 22.47 -43.80 -30.18
C GLN A 420 22.70 -42.48 -30.92
N ALA A 421 23.65 -42.43 -31.86
CA ALA A 421 23.91 -41.24 -32.66
C ALA A 421 22.69 -40.88 -33.54
N GLN A 422 22.05 -41.85 -34.17
CA GLN A 422 20.83 -41.65 -34.96
C GLN A 422 19.68 -41.11 -34.10
N GLN A 423 19.46 -41.70 -32.92
CA GLN A 423 18.46 -41.23 -31.96
C GLN A 423 18.72 -39.78 -31.51
N CYS A 424 19.96 -39.44 -31.16
CA CYS A 424 20.33 -38.08 -30.75
C CYS A 424 20.04 -37.05 -31.86
N ARG A 425 20.34 -37.38 -33.13
CA ARG A 425 20.05 -36.52 -34.28
C ARG A 425 18.54 -36.38 -34.48
N GLY A 426 17.82 -37.51 -34.57
CA GLY A 426 16.39 -37.52 -34.81
C GLY A 426 15.60 -36.77 -33.73
N TRP A 427 15.99 -36.92 -32.46
CA TRP A 427 15.35 -36.16 -31.38
C TRP A 427 15.67 -34.66 -31.43
N LEU A 428 16.93 -34.26 -31.67
CA LEU A 428 17.30 -32.83 -31.72
C LEU A 428 16.65 -32.10 -32.91
N LEU A 429 16.39 -32.80 -34.01
CA LEU A 429 15.78 -32.28 -35.24
C LEU A 429 14.25 -32.40 -35.28
N ASP A 430 13.62 -32.88 -34.20
CA ASP A 430 12.16 -33.10 -34.12
C ASP A 430 11.62 -34.16 -35.09
N GLU A 431 12.47 -35.08 -35.54
CA GLU A 431 12.10 -36.24 -36.37
C GLU A 431 11.64 -37.43 -35.51
N GLU A 432 12.08 -37.50 -34.25
CA GLU A 432 11.62 -38.46 -33.25
C GLU A 432 10.74 -37.80 -32.18
N SER A 433 9.54 -38.35 -31.95
CA SER A 433 8.56 -37.82 -31.00
C SER A 433 8.76 -38.28 -29.54
N SER A 434 9.68 -39.21 -29.29
CA SER A 434 9.93 -39.79 -27.97
C SER A 434 11.41 -40.01 -27.75
N TRP A 435 11.93 -39.64 -26.58
CA TRP A 435 13.25 -40.05 -26.15
C TRP A 435 13.13 -41.44 -25.50
N PRO A 436 13.74 -42.51 -26.04
CA PRO A 436 13.72 -43.81 -25.37
C PRO A 436 14.46 -43.66 -24.04
N VAL A 437 13.71 -43.83 -22.96
CA VAL A 437 14.23 -43.84 -21.60
C VAL A 437 15.19 -45.04 -21.52
N ASN A 438 16.49 -44.79 -21.60
CA ASN A 438 17.48 -45.79 -21.24
C ASN A 438 17.30 -46.08 -19.75
N ARG A 439 16.48 -47.09 -19.45
CA ARG A 439 16.31 -47.63 -18.11
C ARG A 439 17.60 -48.35 -17.75
N VAL A 440 18.60 -47.60 -17.30
CA VAL A 440 19.77 -48.20 -16.65
C VAL A 440 19.23 -48.90 -15.39
N ASN A 441 19.24 -50.24 -15.41
CA ASN A 441 18.88 -51.12 -14.30
C ASN A 441 17.58 -50.80 -13.55
N ASN A 442 16.44 -50.71 -14.26
CA ASN A 442 15.09 -50.57 -13.68
C ASN A 442 15.07 -49.71 -12.40
N HIS A 443 14.92 -48.40 -12.55
CA HIS A 443 14.21 -47.49 -11.63
C HIS A 443 14.97 -46.18 -11.40
N PRO A 444 14.45 -45.03 -11.89
CA PRO A 444 15.09 -43.74 -11.66
C PRO A 444 14.92 -43.29 -10.20
N ALA A 445 16.04 -43.13 -9.49
CA ALA A 445 16.12 -42.44 -8.21
C ALA A 445 15.35 -41.12 -8.23
N SER A 446 14.52 -40.92 -7.23
CA SER A 446 13.55 -39.84 -7.12
C SER A 446 14.16 -38.50 -6.66
N TRP A 447 13.69 -37.39 -7.21
CA TRP A 447 14.25 -36.03 -7.06
C TRP A 447 13.28 -35.04 -6.38
N GLN A 448 13.84 -33.93 -5.88
CA GLN A 448 13.28 -32.94 -4.95
C GLN A 448 12.95 -31.57 -5.59
N PHE A 449 13.21 -31.38 -6.89
CA PHE A 449 13.02 -30.10 -7.58
C PHE A 449 12.17 -30.25 -8.84
N SER A 450 11.21 -29.34 -9.02
CA SER A 450 10.49 -29.19 -10.30
C SER A 450 11.38 -28.43 -11.27
N ILE A 451 11.67 -29.03 -12.43
CA ILE A 451 12.29 -28.34 -13.56
C ILE A 451 11.24 -27.81 -14.56
N THR A 452 9.96 -27.90 -14.21
CA THR A 452 8.87 -27.43 -15.08
C THR A 452 8.63 -25.96 -14.79
N ASN A 453 8.77 -25.11 -15.81
CA ASN A 453 8.39 -23.69 -15.71
C ASN A 453 7.25 -23.37 -16.68
N PHE A 454 6.30 -22.58 -16.19
CA PHE A 454 5.20 -22.05 -16.99
C PHE A 454 5.63 -20.69 -17.56
N ALA A 455 5.31 -20.42 -18.83
CA ALA A 455 5.37 -19.05 -19.34
C ALA A 455 4.28 -18.25 -18.63
N PHE A 456 4.66 -17.40 -17.67
CA PHE A 456 3.73 -16.49 -17.01
C PHE A 456 3.36 -15.38 -18.00
N ALA A 457 2.24 -15.55 -18.68
CA ALA A 457 1.51 -14.42 -19.27
C ALA A 457 0.43 -13.99 -18.26
N PRO A 458 0.39 -12.71 -17.83
CA PRO A 458 -0.68 -12.24 -16.98
C PRO A 458 -1.99 -12.29 -17.77
N PHE A 459 -2.86 -13.25 -17.45
CA PHE A 459 -4.23 -13.28 -17.96
C PHE A 459 -5.15 -12.71 -16.88
N MET A 460 -5.56 -11.46 -17.06
CA MET A 460 -6.59 -10.79 -16.26
C MET A 460 -7.72 -10.38 -17.21
N LEU A 461 -8.96 -10.74 -16.88
CA LEU A 461 -10.13 -10.19 -17.59
C LEU A 461 -10.31 -8.75 -17.13
N LEU A 462 -10.05 -7.79 -18.01
CA LEU A 462 -10.29 -6.37 -17.73
C LEU A 462 -11.78 -6.06 -17.99
N PRO A 463 -12.39 -5.10 -17.28
CA PRO A 463 -13.67 -4.53 -17.70
C PRO A 463 -13.56 -4.01 -19.14
N ALA A 464 -14.57 -4.21 -19.98
CA ALA A 464 -14.46 -3.83 -21.41
C ALA A 464 -14.37 -2.33 -21.67
N GLU A 465 -14.66 -1.51 -20.66
CA GLU A 465 -14.48 -0.06 -20.70
C GLU A 465 -13.01 0.34 -20.58
N VAL A 466 -12.13 -0.57 -20.12
CA VAL A 466 -10.69 -0.33 -19.99
C VAL A 466 -10.02 -0.47 -21.37
N PRO A 467 -9.33 0.57 -21.86
CA PRO A 467 -8.59 0.47 -23.11
C PRO A 467 -7.56 -0.67 -23.11
N ALA A 468 -7.53 -1.44 -24.20
CA ALA A 468 -6.62 -2.58 -24.34
C ALA A 468 -5.18 -2.14 -24.59
N LYS A 469 -4.21 -2.86 -24.02
CA LYS A 469 -2.79 -2.66 -24.30
C LYS A 469 -2.51 -2.95 -25.78
N LEU A 470 -2.01 -1.95 -26.50
CA LEU A 470 -1.60 -2.08 -27.91
C LEU A 470 -0.26 -2.80 -28.03
N ALA A 471 0.07 -3.25 -29.24
CA ALA A 471 1.43 -3.71 -29.53
C ALA A 471 2.42 -2.53 -29.48
N THR A 472 3.62 -2.76 -28.95
CA THR A 472 4.67 -1.73 -28.72
C THR A 472 4.94 -0.82 -29.92
N LYS A 473 4.86 -1.35 -31.15
CA LYS A 473 5.03 -0.60 -32.40
C LYS A 473 4.04 0.56 -32.61
N GLN A 474 2.93 0.61 -31.87
CA GLN A 474 1.86 1.62 -31.98
C GLN A 474 1.89 2.67 -30.86
N TRP A 475 2.88 2.63 -29.98
CA TRP A 475 2.84 3.43 -28.74
C TRP A 475 3.34 4.86 -28.89
N ARG A 476 4.00 5.23 -29.99
CA ARG A 476 4.73 6.49 -30.08
C ARG A 476 3.94 7.61 -30.76
N TYR A 477 3.96 8.78 -30.14
CA TYR A 477 3.37 10.01 -30.68
C TYR A 477 4.32 11.20 -30.53
N THR A 478 4.12 12.24 -31.33
CA THR A 478 4.85 13.52 -31.21
C THR A 478 3.86 14.69 -31.28
N PRO A 479 4.11 15.80 -30.58
CA PRO A 479 3.36 17.03 -30.80
C PRO A 479 3.55 17.52 -32.25
N CYS A 480 2.50 18.09 -32.82
CA CYS A 480 2.50 18.72 -34.13
C CYS A 480 1.48 19.86 -34.20
N TRP A 481 1.78 20.86 -35.03
CA TRP A 481 0.96 22.05 -35.21
C TRP A 481 0.14 21.95 -36.48
N GLN A 482 -1.17 22.10 -36.35
CA GLN A 482 -2.10 22.14 -37.47
C GLN A 482 -2.57 23.57 -37.72
N VAL A 483 -2.44 24.06 -38.95
CA VAL A 483 -3.03 25.33 -39.36
C VAL A 483 -4.54 25.18 -39.34
N VAL A 484 -5.22 26.01 -38.56
CA VAL A 484 -6.68 26.03 -38.46
C VAL A 484 -7.21 27.39 -38.89
N ALA A 485 -8.46 27.40 -39.38
CA ALA A 485 -9.18 28.65 -39.60
C ALA A 485 -9.33 29.41 -38.27
N GLN A 486 -9.59 30.71 -38.36
CA GLN A 486 -9.89 31.50 -37.15
C GLN A 486 -11.00 30.80 -36.35
N PRO A 487 -10.75 30.49 -35.07
CA PRO A 487 -11.76 29.84 -34.26
C PRO A 487 -13.03 30.71 -34.18
N GLN A 488 -14.20 30.10 -34.30
CA GLN A 488 -15.47 30.83 -34.15
C GLN A 488 -15.60 31.31 -32.70
N MET A 489 -15.49 32.62 -32.50
CA MET A 489 -15.57 33.27 -31.20
C MET A 489 -16.91 34.00 -31.06
N ALA A 490 -17.61 33.76 -29.96
CA ALA A 490 -18.78 34.51 -29.56
C ALA A 490 -18.38 35.78 -28.78
N VAL A 491 -19.31 36.73 -28.68
CA VAL A 491 -19.15 37.94 -27.86
C VAL A 491 -19.51 37.60 -26.42
N ALA A 492 -18.58 37.76 -25.48
CA ALA A 492 -18.88 37.62 -24.06
C ALA A 492 -19.80 38.76 -23.58
N ASP A 493 -20.70 38.50 -22.63
CA ASP A 493 -21.45 39.57 -21.98
C ASP A 493 -20.54 40.36 -21.03
N LEU A 494 -19.64 39.66 -20.34
CA LEU A 494 -18.61 40.25 -19.49
C LEU A 494 -17.28 39.51 -19.66
N CYS A 495 -16.19 40.27 -19.88
CA CYS A 495 -14.82 39.76 -19.86
C CYS A 495 -14.03 40.39 -18.71
N LEU A 496 -13.53 39.57 -17.80
CA LEU A 496 -12.64 39.95 -16.71
C LEU A 496 -11.20 39.73 -17.16
N VAL A 497 -10.39 40.78 -17.20
CA VAL A 497 -8.97 40.70 -17.56
C VAL A 497 -8.14 40.75 -16.29
N ILE A 498 -7.38 39.69 -16.03
CA ILE A 498 -6.45 39.59 -14.90
C ILE A 498 -5.03 39.61 -15.49
N GLY A 499 -4.31 40.72 -15.30
CA GLY A 499 -2.98 40.95 -15.88
C GLY A 499 -2.94 42.11 -16.88
N ILE A 500 -1.76 42.36 -17.47
CA ILE A 500 -1.53 43.48 -18.38
C ILE A 500 -1.92 43.08 -19.82
N LEU A 501 -2.95 43.71 -20.38
CA LEU A 501 -3.41 43.43 -21.74
C LEU A 501 -2.42 43.99 -22.79
N PRO A 502 -1.84 43.14 -23.67
CA PRO A 502 -0.96 43.61 -24.73
C PRO A 502 -1.71 44.46 -25.78
N ASN A 503 -1.05 45.50 -26.31
CA ASN A 503 -1.63 46.41 -27.31
C ASN A 503 -2.07 45.70 -28.62
N ASN A 504 -1.48 44.55 -28.91
CA ASN A 504 -1.82 43.72 -30.06
C ASN A 504 -2.92 42.68 -29.75
N VAL A 505 -3.60 42.75 -28.61
CA VAL A 505 -4.72 41.86 -28.28
C VAL A 505 -6.01 42.67 -28.26
N LYS A 506 -6.99 42.23 -29.06
CA LYS A 506 -8.35 42.77 -29.09
C LYS A 506 -9.33 41.77 -28.49
N LEU A 507 -10.29 42.25 -27.71
CA LEU A 507 -11.28 41.42 -27.04
C LEU A 507 -12.66 41.61 -27.67
N THR A 508 -13.44 40.53 -27.78
CA THR A 508 -14.85 40.58 -28.18
C THR A 508 -15.76 40.37 -26.97
N ALA A 509 -16.09 41.47 -26.29
CA ALA A 509 -17.02 41.46 -25.15
C ALA A 509 -17.90 42.72 -25.14
N ARG A 510 -19.12 42.61 -24.60
CA ARG A 510 -20.02 43.76 -24.40
C ARG A 510 -19.54 44.67 -23.28
N GLN A 511 -18.99 44.07 -22.22
CA GLN A 511 -18.35 44.76 -21.12
C GLN A 511 -16.98 44.13 -20.81
N VAL A 512 -15.98 44.96 -20.56
CA VAL A 512 -14.64 44.53 -20.15
C VAL A 512 -14.31 45.19 -18.82
N LEU A 513 -13.91 44.39 -17.83
CA LEU A 513 -13.38 44.87 -16.57
C LEU A 513 -11.93 44.40 -16.45
N VAL A 514 -11.01 45.32 -16.20
CA VAL A 514 -9.58 45.02 -16.05
C VAL A 514 -9.22 45.15 -14.58
N LEU A 515 -8.60 44.11 -14.02
CA LEU A 515 -8.06 44.14 -12.66
C LEU A 515 -6.94 45.17 -12.59
N SER A 516 -7.13 46.20 -11.78
CA SER A 516 -6.05 47.15 -11.51
C SER A 516 -4.97 46.49 -10.64
N PRO A 517 -3.70 46.94 -10.70
CA PRO A 517 -2.61 46.34 -9.92
C PRO A 517 -2.80 46.33 -8.41
N GLU A 518 -3.70 47.17 -7.88
CA GLU A 518 -4.00 47.30 -6.44
C GLU A 518 -5.21 46.46 -5.99
N GLU A 519 -6.01 45.95 -6.92
CA GLU A 519 -7.23 45.19 -6.64
C GLU A 519 -6.93 43.69 -6.54
N LYS A 520 -7.59 43.01 -5.59
CA LYS A 520 -7.53 41.55 -5.49
C LYS A 520 -8.52 40.89 -6.45
N PRO A 521 -8.18 39.75 -7.07
CA PRO A 521 -9.09 39.00 -7.94
C PRO A 521 -10.47 38.72 -7.31
N ASP A 522 -10.51 38.56 -5.99
CA ASP A 522 -11.73 38.41 -5.18
C ASP A 522 -12.79 39.48 -5.42
N GLN A 523 -12.40 40.74 -5.60
CA GLN A 523 -13.33 41.85 -5.71
C GLN A 523 -14.01 41.87 -7.08
N LEU A 524 -13.25 41.62 -8.14
CA LEU A 524 -13.75 41.56 -9.51
C LEU A 524 -14.59 40.31 -9.78
N LEU A 525 -14.20 39.15 -9.24
CA LEU A 525 -14.97 37.92 -9.37
C LEU A 525 -16.31 37.97 -8.62
N LYS A 526 -16.38 38.72 -7.50
CA LYS A 526 -17.66 39.02 -6.82
C LYS A 526 -18.56 39.97 -7.61
N GLN A 527 -18.01 40.95 -8.32
CA GLN A 527 -18.80 41.82 -9.21
C GLN A 527 -19.39 41.03 -10.39
N ALA A 528 -18.64 40.07 -10.92
CA ALA A 528 -19.11 39.19 -11.99
C ALA A 528 -20.29 38.27 -11.57
N ALA A 529 -20.44 37.97 -10.27
CA ALA A 529 -21.57 37.19 -9.76
C ALA A 529 -22.92 37.88 -9.97
N ASN A 530 -22.94 39.21 -10.03
CA ASN A 530 -24.15 40.00 -10.23
C ASN A 530 -24.49 40.25 -11.70
N THR A 531 -23.64 39.81 -12.64
CA THR A 531 -23.86 40.04 -14.07
C THR A 531 -24.61 38.87 -14.69
N SER A 532 -25.72 39.08 -15.39
CA SER A 532 -26.43 38.04 -16.15
C SER A 532 -25.78 37.83 -17.53
N GLY A 533 -25.36 36.60 -17.88
CA GLY A 533 -24.83 36.28 -19.20
C GLY A 533 -23.55 35.46 -19.20
N ASN A 534 -22.92 35.34 -20.37
CA ASN A 534 -21.67 34.62 -20.61
C ASN A 534 -20.48 35.39 -20.00
N VAL A 535 -19.83 34.82 -18.99
CA VAL A 535 -18.66 35.42 -18.31
C VAL A 535 -17.38 34.74 -18.77
N GLN A 536 -16.44 35.54 -19.27
CA GLN A 536 -15.08 35.13 -19.65
C GLN A 536 -14.07 35.69 -18.64
N ILE A 537 -13.10 34.88 -18.23
CA ILE A 537 -11.90 35.31 -17.53
C ILE A 537 -10.74 35.18 -18.52
N LEU A 538 -10.09 36.29 -18.85
CA LEU A 538 -8.82 36.32 -19.55
C LEU A 538 -7.71 36.51 -18.53
N TRP A 539 -7.00 35.44 -18.21
CA TRP A 539 -5.82 35.51 -17.34
C TRP A 539 -4.57 35.63 -18.21
N ILE A 540 -3.82 36.69 -18.01
CA ILE A 540 -2.64 37.03 -18.78
C ILE A 540 -1.43 36.80 -17.90
N SER A 541 -0.57 35.88 -18.31
CA SER A 541 0.65 35.55 -17.60
C SER A 541 1.62 36.73 -17.58
N SER A 542 2.22 37.02 -16.43
CA SER A 542 3.31 38.00 -16.34
C SER A 542 4.59 37.42 -16.90
N VAL A 543 5.24 38.14 -17.83
CA VAL A 543 6.60 37.78 -18.26
C VAL A 543 7.60 38.24 -17.19
N GLY A 544 8.45 37.32 -16.74
CA GLY A 544 9.47 37.59 -15.71
C GLY A 544 9.10 37.16 -14.28
N GLU A 545 7.87 36.70 -14.04
CA GLU A 545 7.51 35.99 -12.80
C GLU A 545 8.12 34.59 -12.76
N SER A 546 8.40 34.09 -11.54
CA SER A 546 8.84 32.72 -11.37
C SER A 546 7.71 31.72 -11.65
N ALA A 547 8.07 30.49 -12.00
CA ALA A 547 7.10 29.43 -12.23
C ALA A 547 6.15 29.22 -11.02
N VAL A 548 6.69 29.23 -9.80
CA VAL A 548 5.88 29.00 -8.60
C VAL A 548 4.89 30.14 -8.37
N GLU A 549 5.29 31.40 -8.60
CA GLU A 549 4.39 32.55 -8.51
C GLU A 549 3.27 32.48 -9.56
N LEU A 550 3.59 32.13 -10.81
CA LEU A 550 2.59 31.95 -11.86
C LEU A 550 1.53 30.90 -11.48
N LEU A 551 1.95 29.76 -10.91
CA LEU A 551 1.03 28.71 -10.48
C LEU A 551 0.22 29.12 -9.26
N LEU A 552 0.82 29.78 -8.27
CA LEU A 552 0.13 30.27 -7.08
C LEU A 552 -0.95 31.30 -7.46
N ASN A 553 -0.62 32.22 -8.37
CA ASN A 553 -1.56 33.22 -8.90
C ASN A 553 -2.71 32.55 -9.66
N LEU A 554 -2.40 31.56 -10.50
CA LEU A 554 -3.41 30.81 -11.24
C LEU A 554 -4.33 29.99 -10.33
N THR A 555 -3.78 29.24 -9.36
CA THR A 555 -4.59 28.46 -8.40
C THR A 555 -5.48 29.35 -7.55
N HIS A 556 -4.97 30.51 -7.11
CA HIS A 556 -5.78 31.48 -6.38
C HIS A 556 -6.97 31.94 -7.21
N VAL A 557 -6.78 32.29 -8.50
CA VAL A 557 -7.88 32.67 -9.40
C VAL A 557 -8.90 31.54 -9.56
N ILE A 558 -8.45 30.30 -9.74
CA ILE A 558 -9.35 29.12 -9.88
C ILE A 558 -10.17 28.87 -8.61
N GLN A 559 -9.53 28.96 -7.44
CA GLN A 559 -10.19 28.78 -6.14
C GLN A 559 -11.26 29.85 -5.92
N VAL A 560 -10.91 31.11 -6.14
CA VAL A 560 -11.84 32.24 -5.96
C VAL A 560 -12.98 32.18 -6.96
N ALA A 561 -12.70 31.87 -8.23
CA ALA A 561 -13.71 31.72 -9.27
C ALA A 561 -14.69 30.59 -8.94
N SER A 562 -14.19 29.45 -8.47
CA SER A 562 -15.00 28.31 -8.05
C SER A 562 -15.88 28.62 -6.83
N GLN A 563 -15.41 29.48 -5.92
CA GLN A 563 -16.17 29.89 -4.73
C GLN A 563 -17.23 30.95 -5.03
N CYS A 564 -16.91 31.93 -5.88
CA CYS A 564 -17.81 33.05 -6.17
C CYS A 564 -18.91 32.69 -7.18
N LEU A 565 -18.66 31.70 -8.06
CA LEU A 565 -19.55 31.34 -9.16
C LEU A 565 -19.80 29.81 -9.24
N PRO A 566 -20.22 29.14 -8.15
CA PRO A 566 -20.21 27.68 -8.06
C PRO A 566 -21.17 26.96 -9.02
N ASN A 567 -22.21 27.64 -9.50
CA ASN A 567 -23.26 27.07 -10.36
C ASN A 567 -23.20 27.62 -11.79
N ARG A 568 -22.10 28.28 -12.18
CA ARG A 568 -21.92 28.78 -13.54
C ARG A 568 -20.79 28.06 -14.24
N THR A 569 -21.00 27.77 -15.51
CA THR A 569 -19.90 27.44 -16.41
C THR A 569 -19.06 28.70 -16.63
N LEU A 570 -17.78 28.63 -16.30
CA LEU A 570 -16.83 29.71 -16.46
C LEU A 570 -15.89 29.38 -17.63
N GLU A 571 -15.60 30.38 -18.45
CA GLU A 571 -14.54 30.27 -19.45
C GLU A 571 -13.27 30.96 -18.94
N LEU A 572 -12.23 30.18 -18.69
CA LEU A 572 -10.90 30.67 -18.32
C LEU A 572 -9.96 30.54 -19.53
N ASN A 573 -9.69 31.66 -20.18
CA ASN A 573 -8.73 31.75 -21.26
C ASN A 573 -7.39 32.24 -20.72
N LEU A 574 -6.35 31.41 -20.85
CA LEU A 574 -4.98 31.73 -20.46
C LEU A 574 -4.26 32.31 -21.67
N LEU A 575 -3.75 33.54 -21.55
CA LEU A 575 -2.92 34.16 -22.57
C LEU A 575 -1.47 34.14 -22.11
N THR A 576 -0.62 33.44 -22.87
CA THR A 576 0.82 33.35 -22.64
C THR A 576 1.60 34.04 -23.76
N VAL A 577 2.86 34.39 -23.45
CA VAL A 577 3.78 34.97 -24.42
C VAL A 577 4.99 34.05 -24.57
N ASN A 578 5.31 33.66 -25.81
CA ASN A 578 6.45 32.79 -26.15
C ASN A 578 6.48 31.48 -25.33
N ALA A 579 5.33 30.94 -24.93
CA ALA A 579 5.26 29.68 -24.18
C ALA A 579 5.55 28.47 -25.05
N LEU A 580 5.25 28.53 -26.36
CA LEU A 580 5.26 27.37 -27.23
C LEU A 580 6.09 27.62 -28.49
N SER A 581 6.93 26.64 -28.83
CA SER A 581 7.62 26.60 -30.12
C SER A 581 6.71 25.97 -31.18
N THR A 582 6.46 26.74 -32.23
CA THR A 582 5.72 26.31 -33.42
C THR A 582 6.61 26.05 -34.62
N ALA A 583 7.82 26.62 -34.60
CA ALA A 583 8.85 26.46 -35.62
C ALA A 583 10.24 26.48 -34.99
N ALA A 584 11.23 25.96 -35.71
CA ALA A 584 12.62 25.98 -35.29
C ALA A 584 13.14 27.42 -35.13
N GLY A 585 13.84 27.69 -34.02
CA GLY A 585 14.45 28.99 -33.73
C GLY A 585 13.55 29.98 -32.98
N GLU A 586 12.29 29.62 -32.66
CA GLU A 586 11.46 30.44 -31.76
C GLU A 586 11.99 30.38 -30.31
N VAL A 587 11.98 31.53 -29.63
CA VAL A 587 12.30 31.61 -28.20
C VAL A 587 11.13 31.01 -27.42
N VAL A 588 11.42 30.06 -26.54
CA VAL A 588 10.45 29.42 -25.63
C VAL A 588 10.77 29.82 -24.20
N LEU A 589 9.76 30.23 -23.45
CA LEU A 589 9.82 30.50 -22.01
C LEU A 589 9.22 29.29 -21.25
N PRO A 590 10.03 28.43 -20.62
CA PRO A 590 9.55 27.22 -19.97
C PRO A 590 8.56 27.49 -18.82
N GLU A 591 8.72 28.60 -18.09
CA GLU A 591 7.83 29.06 -17.03
C GLU A 591 6.41 29.32 -17.56
N GLN A 592 6.30 29.77 -18.80
CA GLN A 592 5.02 30.01 -19.47
C GLN A 592 4.44 28.70 -20.03
N ALA A 593 5.29 27.89 -20.63
CA ALA A 593 4.91 26.64 -21.29
C ALA A 593 4.24 25.63 -20.35
N MET A 594 4.70 25.55 -19.09
CA MET A 594 4.14 24.60 -18.11
C MET A 594 2.65 24.82 -17.82
N LEU A 595 2.11 26.02 -18.07
CA LEU A 595 0.69 26.31 -17.86
C LEU A 595 -0.20 25.50 -18.82
N THR A 596 0.33 25.02 -19.94
CA THR A 596 -0.39 24.07 -20.82
C THR A 596 -0.78 22.79 -20.07
N SER A 597 0.08 22.32 -19.17
CA SER A 597 -0.15 21.11 -18.37
C SER A 597 -1.20 21.33 -17.27
N ALA A 598 -1.46 22.57 -16.86
CA ALA A 598 -2.48 22.90 -15.87
C ALA A 598 -3.90 22.73 -16.42
N LEU A 599 -4.12 22.97 -17.71
CA LEU A 599 -5.46 23.01 -18.34
C LEU A 599 -6.31 21.79 -18.02
N ASN A 600 -5.76 20.60 -18.27
CA ASN A 600 -6.49 19.35 -18.09
C ASN A 600 -6.74 19.05 -16.62
N VAL A 601 -5.80 19.38 -15.72
CA VAL A 601 -5.98 19.21 -14.28
C VAL A 601 -7.10 20.12 -13.77
N ILE A 602 -7.14 21.38 -14.21
CA ILE A 602 -8.18 22.35 -13.83
C ILE A 602 -9.56 21.83 -14.25
N MET A 603 -9.72 21.41 -15.49
CA MET A 603 -11.02 20.90 -15.98
C MET A 603 -11.42 19.57 -15.31
N GLN A 604 -10.45 18.74 -14.92
CA GLN A 604 -10.71 17.48 -14.20
C GLN A 604 -11.12 17.73 -12.74
N GLU A 605 -10.51 18.72 -12.08
CA GLU A 605 -10.80 19.06 -10.68
C GLU A 605 -11.99 20.01 -10.51
N HIS A 606 -12.23 20.86 -11.51
CA HIS A 606 -13.29 21.85 -11.56
C HIS A 606 -14.04 21.75 -12.91
N PRO A 607 -14.91 20.75 -13.11
CA PRO A 607 -15.62 20.53 -14.38
C PRO A 607 -16.46 21.72 -14.88
N GLN A 608 -16.85 22.62 -13.98
CA GLN A 608 -17.55 23.86 -14.30
C GLN A 608 -16.65 24.94 -14.92
N ILE A 609 -15.32 24.81 -14.85
CA ILE A 609 -14.36 25.72 -15.45
C ILE A 609 -13.85 25.09 -16.74
N HIS A 610 -14.21 25.71 -17.86
CA HIS A 610 -13.67 25.36 -19.17
C HIS A 610 -12.44 26.23 -19.44
N CYS A 611 -11.32 25.60 -19.82
CA CYS A 611 -10.06 26.30 -20.00
C CYS A 611 -9.50 26.15 -21.43
N ALA A 612 -8.94 27.22 -21.98
CA ALA A 612 -8.08 27.17 -23.16
C ALA A 612 -6.82 28.01 -22.95
N LEU A 613 -5.76 27.69 -23.68
CA LEU A 613 -4.53 28.47 -23.71
C LEU A 613 -4.28 29.04 -25.09
N PHE A 614 -3.93 30.32 -25.12
CA PHE A 614 -3.55 31.08 -26.30
C PHE A 614 -2.14 31.59 -26.12
N ASP A 615 -1.25 31.20 -27.02
CA ASP A 615 0.13 31.67 -27.00
C ASP A 615 0.39 32.64 -28.15
N CYS A 616 0.89 33.83 -27.84
CA CYS A 616 1.31 34.82 -28.82
C CYS A 616 2.81 35.09 -28.73
N CYS A 617 3.41 35.64 -29.80
CA CYS A 617 4.77 36.16 -29.69
C CYS A 617 4.75 37.65 -29.33
N ALA A 618 5.77 38.12 -28.60
CA ALA A 618 5.85 39.50 -28.12
C ALA A 618 5.67 40.56 -29.24
N ASN A 619 6.08 40.23 -30.47
CA ASN A 619 5.98 41.10 -31.66
C ASN A 619 4.87 40.68 -32.64
N SER A 620 3.88 39.90 -32.19
CA SER A 620 2.82 39.38 -33.05
C SER A 620 1.92 40.47 -33.64
N PRO A 621 1.39 40.29 -34.87
CA PRO A 621 0.29 41.10 -35.38
C PRO A 621 -0.95 40.94 -34.51
N THR A 622 -1.87 41.93 -34.58
CA THR A 622 -3.06 41.97 -33.73
C THR A 622 -3.87 40.67 -33.76
N VAL A 623 -4.14 40.09 -32.59
CA VAL A 623 -4.99 38.90 -32.39
C VAL A 623 -6.31 39.30 -31.75
N VAL A 624 -7.40 38.62 -32.14
CA VAL A 624 -8.71 38.79 -31.53
C VAL A 624 -9.00 37.58 -30.65
N ILE A 625 -9.41 37.80 -29.39
CA ILE A 625 -9.77 36.75 -28.43
C ILE A 625 -11.21 36.98 -27.96
N GLY A 626 -11.99 35.91 -27.90
CA GLY A 626 -13.41 35.95 -27.51
C GLY A 626 -13.89 34.69 -26.80
N TYR A 627 -15.20 34.61 -26.56
CA TYR A 627 -15.89 33.54 -25.82
C TYR A 627 -16.12 32.30 -26.72
N GLY A 628 -16.21 31.10 -26.15
CA GLY A 628 -16.65 29.87 -26.82
C GLY A 628 -15.56 28.87 -27.22
N LEU A 629 -14.29 29.13 -26.86
CA LEU A 629 -13.16 28.28 -27.27
C LEU A 629 -12.60 27.37 -26.19
N SER A 630 -12.94 27.64 -24.93
CA SER A 630 -12.41 26.93 -23.77
C SER A 630 -13.05 25.57 -23.51
N GLN A 631 -14.19 25.26 -24.16
CA GLN A 631 -14.96 24.03 -23.96
C GLN A 631 -14.22 22.73 -24.32
N GLN A 632 -13.08 22.81 -25.02
CA GLN A 632 -12.35 21.64 -25.53
C GLN A 632 -10.92 21.52 -24.99
N GLY A 633 -10.46 22.36 -24.06
CA GLY A 633 -9.09 22.24 -23.53
C GLY A 633 -8.00 22.50 -24.56
N ILE A 634 -8.27 23.34 -25.56
CA ILE A 634 -7.39 23.46 -26.74
C ILE A 634 -6.27 24.46 -26.46
N VAL A 635 -5.06 24.06 -26.87
CA VAL A 635 -3.89 24.94 -26.93
C VAL A 635 -3.77 25.49 -28.35
N HIS A 636 -3.85 26.82 -28.48
CA HIS A 636 -3.67 27.54 -29.73
C HIS A 636 -2.43 28.44 -29.67
N ALA A 637 -1.73 28.56 -30.80
CA ALA A 637 -0.69 29.57 -30.99
C ALA A 637 -1.07 30.49 -32.15
N TRP A 638 -0.89 31.79 -31.96
CA TRP A 638 -1.01 32.80 -33.01
C TRP A 638 0.36 33.16 -33.53
N ARG A 639 0.62 32.86 -34.81
CA ARG A 639 1.90 33.09 -35.49
C ARG A 639 1.65 33.52 -36.92
N SER A 640 2.37 34.55 -37.40
CA SER A 640 2.32 34.97 -38.80
C SER A 640 0.91 35.17 -39.39
N LYS A 641 -0.04 35.71 -38.60
CA LYS A 641 -1.47 35.87 -38.94
C LYS A 641 -2.24 34.56 -39.16
N GLN A 642 -1.76 33.45 -38.61
CA GLN A 642 -2.37 32.13 -38.68
C GLN A 642 -2.60 31.58 -37.27
N TRP A 643 -3.71 30.85 -37.14
CA TRP A 643 -4.01 30.06 -35.94
C TRP A 643 -3.42 28.67 -36.10
N LEU A 644 -2.66 28.23 -35.11
CA LEU A 644 -2.08 26.91 -35.01
C LEU A 644 -2.71 26.19 -33.83
N LYS A 645 -3.19 24.96 -34.03
CA LYS A 645 -3.71 24.09 -32.97
C LYS A 645 -2.70 22.99 -32.65
N LEU A 646 -2.40 22.80 -31.37
CA LEU A 646 -1.56 21.69 -30.92
C LEU A 646 -2.33 20.37 -31.04
N SER A 647 -1.70 19.38 -31.67
CA SER A 647 -2.23 18.03 -31.86
C SER A 647 -1.11 17.01 -31.73
N TYR A 648 -1.46 15.72 -31.62
CA TYR A 648 -0.49 14.65 -31.46
C TYR A 648 -0.67 13.63 -32.57
N GLN A 649 0.41 13.34 -33.29
CA GLN A 649 0.39 12.41 -34.42
C GLN A 649 1.21 11.15 -34.10
N PRO A 650 0.77 9.96 -34.54
CA PRO A 650 1.52 8.73 -34.36
C PRO A 650 2.83 8.78 -35.15
N LEU A 651 3.89 8.21 -34.57
CA LEU A 651 5.19 8.06 -35.23
C LEU A 651 5.34 6.66 -35.82
N VAL A 652 5.75 6.61 -37.09
CA VAL A 652 6.06 5.34 -37.77
C VAL A 652 7.40 4.80 -37.27
N GLU A 653 7.50 3.47 -37.21
CA GLU A 653 8.73 2.76 -36.86
C GLU A 653 9.85 3.09 -37.86
N GLN A 654 11.04 3.38 -37.33
CA GLN A 654 12.25 3.56 -38.13
C GLN A 654 13.06 2.26 -38.07
N PRO A 655 13.64 1.80 -39.19
CA PRO A 655 14.47 0.59 -39.20
C PRO A 655 15.65 0.71 -38.22
N LEU A 656 15.83 -0.30 -37.37
CA LEU A 656 16.80 -0.30 -36.25
C LEU A 656 18.29 -0.40 -36.69
N HIS A 657 18.58 -0.32 -37.99
CA HIS A 657 19.91 -0.59 -38.56
C HIS A 657 21.01 0.42 -38.15
N GLN A 658 20.67 1.56 -37.53
CA GLN A 658 21.62 2.61 -37.12
C GLN A 658 21.84 2.71 -35.59
N LEU A 659 21.19 1.86 -34.77
CA LEU A 659 21.23 1.95 -33.31
C LEU A 659 22.65 1.95 -32.69
N PRO A 660 23.60 1.09 -33.11
CA PRO A 660 24.95 1.09 -32.54
C PRO A 660 25.71 2.40 -32.78
N MET A 661 25.35 3.20 -33.81
CA MET A 661 25.94 4.52 -34.04
C MET A 661 25.31 5.63 -33.19
N LEU A 662 24.07 5.42 -32.73
CA LEU A 662 23.30 6.36 -31.90
C LEU A 662 23.58 6.16 -30.41
N LEU A 663 23.87 4.93 -30.00
CA LEU A 663 24.25 4.53 -28.64
C LEU A 663 25.60 3.77 -28.67
N PRO A 664 26.72 4.45 -28.98
CA PRO A 664 28.02 3.78 -29.02
C PRO A 664 28.50 3.40 -27.60
N SER A 665 29.40 2.43 -27.48
CA SER A 665 30.04 2.15 -26.18
C SER A 665 30.79 3.38 -25.67
N GLY A 666 30.56 3.74 -24.41
CA GLY A 666 31.16 4.91 -23.77
C GLY A 666 30.65 5.11 -22.35
N THR A 667 30.92 6.28 -21.76
CA THR A 667 30.48 6.62 -20.40
C THR A 667 29.12 7.32 -20.42
N TYR A 668 28.15 6.80 -19.66
CA TYR A 668 26.80 7.34 -19.54
C TYR A 668 26.51 7.78 -18.12
N VAL A 669 26.00 9.00 -17.94
CA VAL A 669 25.60 9.52 -16.62
C VAL A 669 24.09 9.40 -16.47
N VAL A 670 23.63 8.78 -15.38
CA VAL A 670 22.21 8.51 -15.14
C VAL A 670 21.78 9.16 -13.82
N LEU A 671 21.14 10.32 -13.93
CA LEU A 671 20.54 11.03 -12.80
C LEU A 671 19.27 10.29 -12.37
N GLY A 672 19.20 9.88 -11.11
CA GLY A 672 18.15 8.96 -10.65
C GLY A 672 18.44 7.50 -11.04
N GLY A 673 19.71 7.12 -11.24
CA GLY A 673 20.11 5.79 -11.72
C GLY A 673 19.74 4.62 -10.80
N SER A 674 19.50 4.89 -9.51
CA SER A 674 18.98 3.88 -8.56
C SER A 674 17.47 3.69 -8.64
N GLY A 675 16.73 4.55 -9.36
CA GLY A 675 15.29 4.43 -9.56
C GLY A 675 14.90 3.41 -10.64
N GLY A 676 13.64 2.96 -10.63
CA GLY A 676 13.15 1.90 -11.54
C GLY A 676 13.32 2.22 -13.03
N ILE A 677 12.99 3.45 -13.45
CA ILE A 677 13.18 3.89 -14.86
C ILE A 677 14.67 3.95 -15.18
N GLY A 678 15.50 4.55 -14.31
CA GLY A 678 16.94 4.65 -14.51
C GLY A 678 17.59 3.28 -14.72
N GLN A 679 17.25 2.29 -13.88
CA GLN A 679 17.76 0.93 -14.03
C GLN A 679 17.30 0.26 -15.33
N ALA A 680 16.04 0.44 -15.73
CA ALA A 680 15.51 -0.12 -16.98
C ALA A 680 16.22 0.45 -18.21
N LEU A 681 16.46 1.77 -18.25
CA LEU A 681 17.17 2.41 -19.35
C LEU A 681 18.67 2.05 -19.37
N VAL A 682 19.31 1.89 -18.21
CA VAL A 682 20.69 1.38 -18.12
C VAL A 682 20.79 -0.03 -18.72
N GLN A 683 19.87 -0.93 -18.35
CA GLN A 683 19.81 -2.29 -18.93
C GLN A 683 19.61 -2.25 -20.44
N ALA A 684 18.77 -1.35 -20.94
CA ALA A 684 18.53 -1.16 -22.36
C ALA A 684 19.80 -0.76 -23.11
N ILE A 685 20.53 0.25 -22.61
CA ILE A 685 21.75 0.72 -23.26
C ILE A 685 22.84 -0.36 -23.19
N ALA A 686 22.99 -1.03 -22.03
CA ALA A 686 23.96 -2.09 -21.84
C ALA A 686 23.78 -3.26 -22.81
N ALA A 687 22.54 -3.56 -23.23
CA ALA A 687 22.26 -4.62 -24.21
C ALA A 687 22.74 -4.29 -25.64
N ILE A 688 22.86 -3.00 -26.00
CA ILE A 688 23.33 -2.56 -27.33
C ILE A 688 24.83 -2.27 -27.31
N ALA A 689 25.30 -1.69 -26.21
CA ALA A 689 26.65 -1.21 -26.04
C ALA A 689 27.32 -1.94 -24.86
N PRO A 690 27.69 -3.22 -25.03
CA PRO A 690 28.08 -4.11 -23.94
C PRO A 690 29.40 -3.75 -23.26
N HIS A 691 30.12 -2.73 -23.73
CA HIS A 691 31.36 -2.21 -23.11
C HIS A 691 31.20 -0.80 -22.56
N SER A 692 29.97 -0.40 -22.24
CA SER A 692 29.69 0.91 -21.69
C SER A 692 29.96 0.97 -20.19
N GLN A 693 30.27 2.17 -19.71
CA GLN A 693 30.41 2.47 -18.30
C GLN A 693 29.24 3.36 -17.86
N PHE A 694 28.59 3.02 -16.74
CA PHE A 694 27.45 3.76 -16.23
C PHE A 694 27.76 4.44 -14.90
N VAL A 695 27.59 5.76 -14.84
CA VAL A 695 27.67 6.52 -13.58
C VAL A 695 26.25 6.79 -13.08
N LEU A 696 25.84 6.03 -12.08
CA LEU A 696 24.51 6.10 -11.46
C LEU A 696 24.53 7.15 -10.35
N VAL A 697 23.81 8.25 -10.55
CA VAL A 697 23.78 9.37 -9.61
C VAL A 697 22.46 9.35 -8.83
N SER A 698 22.53 9.33 -7.50
CA SER A 698 21.36 9.48 -6.63
C SER A 698 21.69 10.12 -5.29
N ARG A 699 20.71 10.64 -4.54
CA ARG A 699 20.91 11.26 -3.22
C ARG A 699 21.56 10.34 -2.17
N ARG A 700 21.44 9.02 -2.35
CA ARG A 700 22.09 8.00 -1.52
C ARG A 700 22.84 7.04 -2.43
N VAL A 701 24.03 6.60 -2.02
CA VAL A 701 24.77 5.56 -2.72
C VAL A 701 24.10 4.22 -2.47
N ASN A 702 23.64 3.56 -3.53
CA ASN A 702 23.25 2.16 -3.45
C ASN A 702 24.44 1.29 -3.84
N LYS A 703 24.99 0.54 -2.88
CA LYS A 703 26.18 -0.30 -3.08
C LYS A 703 25.87 -1.59 -3.85
N ASP A 704 24.61 -2.00 -3.90
CA ASP A 704 24.19 -3.22 -4.59
C ASP A 704 22.78 -3.01 -5.16
N PRO A 705 22.63 -2.38 -6.34
CA PRO A 705 21.35 -2.27 -7.00
C PRO A 705 20.94 -3.68 -7.47
N ILE A 706 20.25 -4.41 -6.59
CA ILE A 706 19.80 -5.81 -6.68
C ILE A 706 19.23 -6.22 -8.06
N SER A 707 18.79 -5.27 -8.88
CA SER A 707 18.21 -5.49 -10.21
C SER A 707 19.15 -5.30 -11.41
N LEU A 708 20.38 -4.79 -11.27
CA LEU A 708 21.31 -4.60 -12.39
C LEU A 708 22.20 -5.84 -12.58
N HIS A 709 21.60 -6.96 -13.00
CA HIS A 709 22.36 -8.04 -13.67
C HIS A 709 22.76 -7.55 -15.06
N LEU A 710 23.76 -6.68 -15.14
CA LEU A 710 24.39 -6.32 -16.41
C LEU A 710 25.06 -7.57 -16.96
N ALA A 711 24.96 -7.79 -18.28
CA ALA A 711 25.50 -8.97 -18.94
C ALA A 711 27.04 -8.96 -18.96
N GLY A 712 27.69 -9.10 -17.81
CA GLY A 712 29.11 -9.42 -17.60
C GLY A 712 30.19 -8.51 -18.22
N GLN A 713 29.83 -7.51 -19.03
CA GLN A 713 30.76 -6.74 -19.85
C GLN A 713 30.66 -5.22 -19.62
N CYS A 714 29.60 -4.73 -18.96
CA CYS A 714 29.44 -3.32 -18.60
C CYS A 714 29.88 -3.07 -17.16
N GLU A 715 30.51 -1.92 -16.93
CA GLU A 715 30.87 -1.44 -15.60
C GLU A 715 29.88 -0.38 -15.12
N TYR A 716 29.67 -0.28 -13.81
CA TYR A 716 28.92 0.83 -13.23
C TYR A 716 29.57 1.35 -11.95
N GLU A 717 29.40 2.64 -11.71
CA GLU A 717 29.78 3.34 -10.50
C GLU A 717 28.55 4.05 -9.93
N SER A 718 28.35 4.02 -8.62
CA SER A 718 27.29 4.77 -7.96
C SER A 718 27.85 5.97 -7.20
N LEU A 719 27.36 7.17 -7.50
CA LEU A 719 27.77 8.41 -6.86
C LEU A 719 26.61 9.06 -6.11
N SER A 720 26.92 9.68 -4.97
CA SER A 720 25.96 10.47 -4.19
C SER A 720 25.97 11.91 -4.68
N CYS A 721 24.81 12.43 -5.08
CA CYS A 721 24.63 13.85 -5.38
C CYS A 721 23.15 14.20 -5.33
N ASP A 722 22.81 15.28 -4.63
CA ASP A 722 21.53 15.95 -4.80
C ASP A 722 21.59 16.88 -6.01
N ILE A 723 20.91 16.50 -7.09
CA ILE A 723 20.91 17.28 -8.33
C ILE A 723 20.13 18.60 -8.21
N THR A 724 19.45 18.85 -7.09
CA THR A 724 18.84 20.17 -6.81
C THR A 724 19.83 21.14 -6.16
N ASN A 725 20.99 20.65 -5.72
CA ASN A 725 22.06 21.44 -5.13
C ASN A 725 23.15 21.74 -6.17
N ILE A 726 23.21 22.99 -6.63
CA ILE A 726 24.14 23.46 -7.67
C ILE A 726 25.60 23.21 -7.30
N THR A 727 25.99 23.40 -6.03
CA THR A 727 27.38 23.22 -5.58
C THR A 727 27.80 21.75 -5.64
N GLU A 728 26.89 20.84 -5.29
CA GLU A 728 27.13 19.40 -5.44
C GLU A 728 27.22 19.00 -6.91
N VAL A 729 26.37 19.57 -7.77
CA VAL A 729 26.41 19.30 -9.22
C VAL A 729 27.70 19.82 -9.86
N GLN A 730 28.20 20.99 -9.46
CA GLN A 730 29.50 21.50 -9.89
C GLN A 730 30.63 20.56 -9.46
N SER A 731 30.58 20.08 -8.22
CA SER A 731 31.56 19.12 -7.68
C SER A 731 31.52 17.79 -8.45
N LEU A 732 30.31 17.28 -8.74
CA LEU A 732 30.10 16.11 -9.58
C LEU A 732 30.65 16.32 -10.99
N THR A 733 30.40 17.49 -11.59
CA THR A 733 30.87 17.83 -12.95
C THR A 733 32.40 17.85 -13.01
N ASN A 734 33.05 18.49 -12.05
CA ASN A 734 34.52 18.50 -11.94
C ASN A 734 35.10 17.09 -11.78
N LEU A 735 34.45 16.25 -10.97
CA LEU A 735 34.84 14.86 -10.77
C LEU A 735 34.69 14.05 -12.08
N LEU A 736 33.57 14.20 -12.78
CA LEU A 736 33.32 13.52 -14.05
C LEU A 736 34.35 13.93 -15.11
N GLN A 737 34.65 15.23 -15.20
CA GLN A 737 35.64 15.78 -16.14
C GLN A 737 37.06 15.31 -15.84
N ALA A 738 37.42 15.16 -14.56
CA ALA A 738 38.74 14.66 -14.15
C ALA A 738 38.90 13.15 -14.38
N ARG A 739 37.80 12.38 -14.32
CA ARG A 739 37.84 10.91 -14.31
C ARG A 739 37.55 10.28 -15.66
N TYR A 740 36.73 10.93 -16.48
CA TYR A 740 36.23 10.39 -17.74
C TYR A 740 36.59 11.34 -18.89
N ASN A 741 37.23 10.79 -19.92
CA ASN A 741 37.70 11.59 -21.07
C ASN A 741 36.54 12.13 -21.92
N HIS A 742 35.43 11.41 -22.04
CA HIS A 742 34.27 11.83 -22.82
C HIS A 742 32.98 11.21 -22.26
N ILE A 743 31.94 12.03 -22.07
CA ILE A 743 30.61 11.57 -21.65
C ILE A 743 29.75 11.40 -22.90
N GLN A 744 29.30 10.18 -23.15
CA GLN A 744 28.56 9.84 -24.37
C GLN A 744 27.11 10.35 -24.33
N GLY A 745 26.49 10.35 -23.15
CA GLY A 745 25.12 10.81 -22.97
C GLY A 745 24.70 10.91 -21.51
N ILE A 746 23.69 11.74 -21.27
CA ILE A 746 23.11 11.93 -19.94
C ILE A 746 21.62 11.56 -19.96
N LEU A 747 21.22 10.75 -18.99
CA LEU A 747 19.84 10.36 -18.75
C LEU A 747 19.32 11.05 -17.48
N HIS A 748 18.31 11.90 -17.60
CA HIS A 748 17.60 12.47 -16.46
C HIS A 748 16.36 11.64 -16.13
N CYS A 749 16.48 10.73 -15.16
CA CYS A 749 15.41 9.87 -14.65
C CYS A 749 14.96 10.24 -13.23
N ALA A 750 15.50 11.34 -12.68
CA ALA A 750 15.21 11.79 -11.34
C ALA A 750 13.85 12.49 -11.26
N GLY A 751 13.07 12.15 -10.23
CA GLY A 751 11.80 12.79 -9.95
C GLY A 751 11.31 12.45 -8.55
N VAL A 752 10.53 13.37 -7.98
CA VAL A 752 9.85 13.20 -6.70
C VAL A 752 8.34 13.27 -6.97
N PRO A 753 7.56 12.31 -6.45
CA PRO A 753 6.11 12.39 -6.55
C PRO A 753 5.55 13.45 -5.59
N ALA A 754 4.59 14.25 -6.04
CA ALA A 754 3.70 15.00 -5.15
C ALA A 754 2.29 15.06 -5.76
N GLY A 755 1.28 15.12 -4.90
CA GLY A 755 -0.10 15.29 -5.32
C GLY A 755 -0.97 15.90 -4.24
N ALA A 756 -1.69 16.95 -4.62
CA ALA A 756 -2.70 17.64 -3.83
C ALA A 756 -3.77 18.18 -4.78
N LEU A 757 -5.02 18.22 -4.32
CA LEU A 757 -6.08 18.91 -5.07
C LEU A 757 -5.81 20.41 -5.08
N ILE A 758 -6.19 21.10 -6.15
CA ILE A 758 -6.08 22.56 -6.33
C ILE A 758 -6.66 23.29 -5.11
N ALA A 759 -7.74 22.79 -4.52
CA ALA A 759 -8.35 23.36 -3.32
C ALA A 759 -7.46 23.36 -2.06
N ARG A 760 -6.35 22.61 -2.05
CA ARG A 760 -5.41 22.52 -0.92
C ARG A 760 -4.12 23.32 -1.14
N HIS A 761 -3.86 23.82 -2.35
CA HIS A 761 -2.71 24.69 -2.62
C HIS A 761 -2.94 26.08 -2.03
N GLN A 762 -2.16 26.47 -1.01
CA GLN A 762 -2.29 27.73 -0.30
C GLN A 762 -0.98 28.52 -0.26
N CYS A 763 0.17 27.87 -0.40
CA CYS A 763 1.48 28.52 -0.34
C CYS A 763 2.45 27.99 -1.38
N VAL A 764 3.62 28.63 -1.45
CA VAL A 764 4.74 28.30 -2.34
C VAL A 764 5.21 26.85 -2.14
N ASP A 765 5.20 26.35 -0.90
CA ASP A 765 5.69 25.01 -0.55
C ASP A 765 4.89 23.87 -1.24
N ASP A 766 3.63 24.13 -1.58
CA ASP A 766 2.75 23.19 -2.29
C ASP A 766 3.20 22.94 -3.75
N PHE A 767 4.14 23.74 -4.25
CA PHE A 767 4.75 23.63 -5.57
C PHE A 767 6.23 23.25 -5.54
N SER A 768 6.74 22.76 -4.40
CA SER A 768 8.13 22.29 -4.24
C SER A 768 8.61 21.33 -5.35
N VAL A 769 7.75 20.46 -5.87
CA VAL A 769 8.09 19.56 -6.99
C VAL A 769 8.40 20.30 -8.30
N VAL A 770 7.75 21.43 -8.55
CA VAL A 770 8.05 22.30 -9.69
C VAL A 770 9.44 22.92 -9.51
N GLU A 771 9.72 23.41 -8.31
CA GLU A 771 11.02 24.00 -7.98
C GLU A 771 12.17 22.98 -8.07
N GLU A 772 12.00 21.77 -7.53
CA GLU A 772 12.97 20.69 -7.67
C GLU A 772 13.25 20.37 -9.15
N LYS A 773 12.22 20.37 -9.99
CA LYS A 773 12.35 20.12 -11.42
C LYS A 773 13.12 21.24 -12.13
N ILE A 774 12.84 22.50 -11.80
CA ILE A 774 13.56 23.67 -12.32
C ILE A 774 15.04 23.60 -11.91
N ARG A 775 15.34 23.34 -10.64
CA ARG A 775 16.72 23.17 -10.16
C ARG A 775 17.42 22.01 -10.86
N SER A 776 16.72 20.93 -11.17
CA SER A 776 17.29 19.82 -11.95
C SER A 776 17.59 20.18 -13.41
N CYS A 777 16.81 21.08 -14.03
CA CYS A 777 17.14 21.65 -15.33
C CYS A 777 18.41 22.50 -15.26
N ALA A 778 18.57 23.33 -14.23
CA ALA A 778 19.81 24.08 -13.99
C ALA A 778 21.02 23.15 -13.80
N ALA A 779 20.85 22.01 -13.13
CA ALA A 779 21.88 21.00 -13.00
C ALA A 779 22.30 20.39 -14.36
N LEU A 780 21.34 20.18 -15.27
CA LEU A 780 21.64 19.73 -16.64
C LEU A 780 22.42 20.78 -17.44
N GLU A 781 22.21 22.07 -17.21
CA GLU A 781 23.02 23.14 -17.83
C GLU A 781 24.48 23.08 -17.39
N ILE A 782 24.74 22.80 -16.11
CA ILE A 782 26.09 22.63 -15.60
C ILE A 782 26.74 21.38 -16.20
N LEU A 783 26.02 20.25 -16.21
CA LEU A 783 26.51 18.99 -16.78
C LEU A 783 26.71 19.06 -18.31
N GLN A 784 26.06 20.00 -19.00
CA GLN A 784 26.30 20.25 -20.43
C GLN A 784 27.76 20.65 -20.72
N THR A 785 28.48 21.22 -19.73
CA THR A 785 29.90 21.57 -19.89
C THR A 785 30.80 20.35 -20.14
N LEU A 786 30.31 19.13 -19.89
CA LEU A 786 30.95 17.86 -20.24
C LEU A 786 30.81 17.51 -21.74
N GLU A 787 30.15 18.37 -22.51
CA GLU A 787 29.88 18.23 -23.95
C GLU A 787 29.27 16.86 -24.33
N PRO A 788 28.18 16.41 -23.67
CA PRO A 788 27.55 15.15 -24.02
C PRO A 788 26.94 15.21 -25.43
N ARG A 789 27.01 14.09 -26.17
CA ARG A 789 26.40 14.00 -27.51
C ARG A 789 24.87 14.15 -27.46
N TRP A 790 24.26 13.67 -26.39
CA TRP A 790 22.82 13.79 -26.18
C TRP A 790 22.44 13.85 -24.71
N ILE A 791 21.30 14.47 -24.44
CA ILE A 791 20.66 14.53 -23.12
C ILE A 791 19.21 14.09 -23.30
N ILE A 792 18.80 13.05 -22.57
CA ILE A 792 17.45 12.49 -22.61
C ILE A 792 16.81 12.67 -21.25
N CYS A 793 15.67 13.35 -21.24
CA CYS A 793 14.90 13.62 -20.04
C CYS A 793 13.65 12.72 -19.99
N SER A 794 13.43 12.09 -18.84
CA SER A 794 12.20 11.35 -18.57
C SER A 794 11.15 12.29 -18.00
N SER A 795 10.11 12.52 -18.79
CA SER A 795 8.90 13.25 -18.47
C SER A 795 7.73 12.27 -18.28
N SER A 796 6.51 12.78 -18.12
CA SER A 796 5.31 11.97 -17.89
C SER A 796 4.19 12.34 -18.84
N MET A 797 3.35 11.35 -19.18
CA MET A 797 2.07 11.57 -19.85
C MET A 797 1.12 12.49 -19.05
N SER A 798 1.30 12.65 -17.73
CA SER A 798 0.53 13.60 -16.93
C SER A 798 0.75 15.06 -17.33
N ALA A 799 1.90 15.42 -17.92
CA ALA A 799 2.14 16.75 -18.47
C ALA A 799 1.16 17.10 -19.60
N ILE A 800 0.63 16.07 -20.26
CA ILE A 800 -0.24 16.21 -21.43
C ILE A 800 -1.69 15.96 -21.05
N HIS A 801 -1.98 14.85 -20.36
CA HIS A 801 -3.35 14.48 -20.00
C HIS A 801 -3.81 15.06 -18.65
N GLY A 802 -2.92 15.66 -17.86
CA GLY A 802 -3.21 16.05 -16.49
C GLY A 802 -3.32 14.84 -15.56
N GLY A 803 -4.18 14.97 -14.56
CA GLY A 803 -4.46 13.97 -13.54
C GLY A 803 -5.02 14.66 -12.31
N VAL A 804 -6.12 14.13 -11.75
CA VAL A 804 -6.72 14.67 -10.53
C VAL A 804 -5.70 14.65 -9.38
N GLY A 805 -5.48 15.82 -8.77
CA GLY A 805 -4.52 16.01 -7.70
C GLY A 805 -3.07 16.10 -8.18
N GLN A 806 -2.80 16.21 -9.49
CA GLN A 806 -1.45 16.18 -10.05
C GLN A 806 -0.99 17.52 -10.64
N LEU A 807 -1.59 18.66 -10.26
CA LEU A 807 -1.26 19.98 -10.82
C LEU A 807 0.26 20.25 -10.80
N SER A 808 0.89 20.22 -9.63
CA SER A 808 2.32 20.51 -9.48
C SER A 808 3.19 19.52 -10.27
N TYR A 809 2.82 18.24 -10.31
CA TYR A 809 3.57 17.20 -11.02
C TYR A 809 3.43 17.32 -12.54
N ALA A 810 2.23 17.59 -13.05
CA ALA A 810 1.98 17.83 -14.47
C ALA A 810 2.73 19.07 -14.96
N CYS A 811 2.63 20.20 -14.25
CA CYS A 811 3.33 21.44 -14.59
C CYS A 811 4.86 21.29 -14.52
N ALA A 812 5.39 20.58 -13.53
CA ALA A 812 6.82 20.30 -13.45
C ALA A 812 7.33 19.56 -14.70
N ASN A 813 6.62 18.52 -15.15
CA ASN A 813 6.99 17.79 -16.35
C ASN A 813 6.76 18.63 -17.63
N GLY A 814 5.73 19.48 -17.68
CA GLY A 814 5.54 20.45 -18.75
C GLY A 814 6.67 21.48 -18.85
N TYR A 815 7.19 21.95 -17.71
CA TYR A 815 8.38 22.81 -17.67
C TYR A 815 9.60 22.11 -18.26
N LEU A 816 9.84 20.85 -17.86
CA LEU A 816 10.95 20.03 -18.38
C LEU A 816 10.84 19.85 -19.90
N ASP A 817 9.66 19.53 -20.41
CA ASP A 817 9.43 19.36 -21.85
C ASP A 817 9.75 20.63 -22.63
N ALA A 818 9.31 21.78 -22.13
CA ALA A 818 9.58 23.08 -22.73
C ALA A 818 11.05 23.52 -22.64
N TRP A 819 11.70 23.26 -21.51
CA TRP A 819 13.13 23.53 -21.34
C TRP A 819 13.97 22.70 -22.32
N VAL A 820 13.65 21.41 -22.50
CA VAL A 820 14.30 20.55 -23.50
C VAL A 820 14.11 21.11 -24.91
N ALA A 821 12.90 21.56 -25.26
CA ALA A 821 12.63 22.17 -26.56
C ALA A 821 13.44 23.46 -26.78
N ALA A 822 13.54 24.33 -25.77
CA ALA A 822 14.32 25.56 -25.81
C ALA A 822 15.83 25.28 -26.00
N LYS A 823 16.37 24.26 -25.32
CA LYS A 823 17.76 23.84 -25.47
C LYS A 823 18.04 23.23 -26.83
N ALA A 824 17.15 22.35 -27.31
CA ALA A 824 17.26 21.77 -28.65
C ALA A 824 17.29 22.83 -29.76
N ALA A 825 16.57 23.94 -29.59
CA ALA A 825 16.53 25.04 -30.55
C ALA A 825 17.79 25.93 -30.53
N SER A 826 18.46 26.05 -29.38
CA SER A 826 19.59 26.98 -29.18
C SER A 826 20.97 26.32 -29.23
N GLN A 827 21.07 24.99 -29.07
CA GLN A 827 22.33 24.26 -28.96
C GLN A 827 22.50 23.27 -30.12
N GLN A 828 23.45 23.54 -31.02
CA GLN A 828 23.69 22.69 -32.19
C GLN A 828 24.56 21.45 -31.90
N ASN A 829 25.32 21.45 -30.80
CA ASN A 829 26.34 20.42 -30.51
C ASN A 829 25.85 19.28 -29.59
N CYS A 830 24.63 19.37 -29.03
CA CYS A 830 24.05 18.33 -28.18
C CYS A 830 22.60 18.04 -28.60
N CYS A 831 22.26 16.77 -28.75
CA CYS A 831 20.90 16.34 -29.08
C CYS A 831 20.04 16.20 -27.81
N TYR A 832 19.13 17.16 -27.60
CA TYR A 832 18.19 17.16 -26.48
C TYR A 832 16.88 16.44 -26.83
N ARG A 833 16.40 15.58 -25.93
CA ARG A 833 15.15 14.84 -26.09
C ARG A 833 14.39 14.68 -24.78
N THR A 834 13.07 14.66 -24.86
CA THR A 834 12.19 14.33 -23.74
C THR A 834 11.26 13.17 -24.11
N ILE A 835 11.02 12.28 -23.14
CA ILE A 835 10.11 11.15 -23.28
C ILE A 835 9.00 11.29 -22.26
N ASN A 836 7.76 11.50 -22.71
CA ASN A 836 6.59 11.44 -21.83
C ASN A 836 6.19 9.97 -21.65
N TRP A 837 6.63 9.37 -20.55
CA TRP A 837 6.35 7.97 -20.26
C TRP A 837 4.92 7.77 -19.76
N ASP A 838 4.31 6.68 -20.24
CA ASP A 838 3.13 6.08 -19.61
C ASP A 838 3.49 5.45 -18.25
N ILE A 839 2.49 4.91 -17.55
CA ILE A 839 2.71 4.21 -16.28
C ILE A 839 3.59 2.97 -16.45
N TRP A 840 4.47 2.71 -15.48
CA TRP A 840 5.36 1.53 -15.46
C TRP A 840 4.87 0.46 -14.47
N GLN A 841 4.98 -0.82 -14.87
CA GLN A 841 4.60 -2.00 -14.09
C GLN A 841 5.57 -2.30 -12.95
N ASP A 842 6.85 -2.44 -13.28
CA ASP A 842 7.88 -2.99 -12.39
C ASP A 842 8.93 -1.93 -12.03
N GLY A 843 8.53 -0.99 -11.18
CA GLY A 843 9.35 0.14 -10.76
C GLY A 843 9.07 1.40 -11.58
N GLY A 844 9.44 2.55 -11.02
CA GLY A 844 8.91 3.85 -11.42
C GLY A 844 8.22 4.51 -10.22
N MET A 845 7.91 5.80 -10.33
CA MET A 845 7.31 6.51 -9.19
C MET A 845 5.91 5.98 -8.83
N SER A 846 5.17 5.40 -9.80
CA SER A 846 3.74 4.99 -9.78
C SER A 846 3.29 4.04 -8.67
N ILE A 847 4.20 3.29 -8.04
CA ILE A 847 3.85 2.35 -6.95
C ILE A 847 3.49 3.10 -5.65
N HIS A 848 3.87 4.37 -5.51
CA HIS A 848 3.73 5.15 -4.26
C HIS A 848 2.98 6.50 -4.37
N GLN A 849 2.42 6.89 -5.53
CA GLN A 849 2.17 8.32 -5.85
C GLN A 849 0.84 8.97 -5.44
N LEU A 850 -0.12 8.31 -4.78
CA LEU A 850 -1.44 8.93 -4.63
C LEU A 850 -1.97 8.92 -3.18
N PRO A 851 -2.67 10.01 -2.75
CA PRO A 851 -3.17 10.14 -1.38
C PRO A 851 -3.96 8.93 -0.94
N ALA A 852 -3.65 8.40 0.26
CA ALA A 852 -4.39 7.31 0.88
C ALA A 852 -5.87 7.73 1.07
N GLY A 853 -6.73 7.30 0.14
CA GLY A 853 -8.17 7.59 0.18
C GLY A 853 -8.80 7.79 -1.21
N LEU A 854 -8.04 8.22 -2.21
CA LEU A 854 -8.52 8.35 -3.58
C LEU A 854 -7.86 7.30 -4.48
N ARG A 855 -8.66 6.29 -4.84
CA ARG A 855 -8.55 5.50 -6.09
C ARG A 855 -7.34 4.54 -6.18
N ARG A 856 -7.34 3.50 -5.33
CA ARG A 856 -6.47 2.32 -5.54
C ARG A 856 -6.87 1.44 -6.73
N HIS A 857 -8.11 1.53 -7.22
CA HIS A 857 -8.66 0.58 -8.19
C HIS A 857 -8.20 0.81 -9.65
N ASP A 858 -8.39 2.02 -10.18
CA ASP A 858 -8.07 2.31 -11.59
C ASP A 858 -6.57 2.39 -11.85
N ASN A 859 -5.80 2.72 -10.82
CA ASN A 859 -4.34 2.65 -10.87
C ASN A 859 -3.85 1.20 -10.98
N LEU A 860 -4.52 0.23 -10.34
CA LEU A 860 -4.20 -1.19 -10.53
C LEU A 860 -4.57 -1.66 -11.95
N LEU A 861 -5.63 -1.11 -12.55
CA LEU A 861 -5.98 -1.38 -13.95
C LEU A 861 -4.95 -0.76 -14.90
N HIS A 862 -4.55 0.50 -14.70
CA HIS A 862 -3.51 1.14 -15.50
C HIS A 862 -2.17 0.42 -15.36
N LEU A 863 -1.78 0.05 -14.13
CA LEU A 863 -0.59 -0.77 -13.87
C LEU A 863 -0.67 -2.13 -14.58
N SER A 864 -1.84 -2.79 -14.63
CA SER A 864 -1.97 -4.10 -15.28
C SER A 864 -1.60 -4.10 -16.77
N ILE A 865 -1.69 -2.94 -17.42
CA ILE A 865 -1.31 -2.73 -18.83
C ILE A 865 -0.08 -1.82 -19.01
N GLY A 866 0.53 -1.38 -17.90
CA GLY A 866 1.67 -0.47 -17.91
C GLY A 866 2.92 -1.04 -18.60
N ILE A 867 3.93 -0.18 -18.73
CA ILE A 867 5.20 -0.47 -19.39
C ILE A 867 6.03 -1.41 -18.51
N THR A 868 6.41 -2.57 -19.05
CA THR A 868 7.41 -3.44 -18.42
C THR A 868 8.83 -2.91 -18.65
N ARG A 869 9.81 -3.36 -17.87
CA ARG A 869 11.22 -2.97 -18.06
C ARG A 869 11.74 -3.25 -19.48
N ARG A 870 11.35 -4.40 -20.04
CA ARG A 870 11.74 -4.80 -21.40
C ARG A 870 11.10 -3.90 -22.45
N GLU A 871 9.80 -3.61 -22.34
CA GLU A 871 9.10 -2.74 -23.30
C GLU A 871 9.64 -1.31 -23.23
N GLY A 872 9.96 -0.81 -22.03
CA GLY A 872 10.60 0.49 -21.85
C GLY A 872 11.98 0.57 -22.51
N ALA A 873 12.77 -0.51 -22.44
CA ALA A 873 14.03 -0.65 -23.16
C ALA A 873 13.84 -0.60 -24.68
N GLU A 874 12.87 -1.36 -25.21
CA GLU A 874 12.51 -1.36 -26.63
C GLU A 874 12.07 0.05 -27.10
N MET A 875 11.34 0.78 -26.26
CA MET A 875 10.91 2.15 -26.55
C MET A 875 12.06 3.16 -26.59
N LEU A 876 13.07 3.02 -25.72
CA LEU A 876 14.25 3.89 -25.78
C LEU A 876 14.93 3.80 -27.16
N TYR A 877 15.05 2.61 -27.73
CA TYR A 877 15.66 2.41 -29.04
C TYR A 877 14.89 3.14 -30.14
N GLN A 878 13.57 3.02 -30.11
CA GLN A 878 12.69 3.68 -31.05
C GLN A 878 12.73 5.20 -30.92
N VAL A 879 12.77 5.72 -29.69
CA VAL A 879 12.94 7.16 -29.43
C VAL A 879 14.23 7.68 -30.04
N MET A 880 15.34 6.98 -29.84
CA MET A 880 16.66 7.39 -30.34
C MET A 880 16.76 7.41 -31.86
N SER A 881 16.02 6.54 -32.54
CA SER A 881 16.01 6.46 -34.01
C SER A 881 15.21 7.57 -34.71
N SER A 882 14.35 8.28 -33.97
CA SER A 882 13.48 9.35 -34.50
C SER A 882 14.18 10.71 -34.40
N PRO A 883 13.99 11.69 -35.30
CA PRO A 883 14.54 13.04 -35.13
C PRO A 883 13.73 13.92 -34.14
N GLN A 884 12.59 13.44 -33.63
CA GLN A 884 11.70 14.26 -32.81
C GLN A 884 12.26 14.54 -31.40
N ILE A 885 12.17 15.81 -30.98
CA ILE A 885 12.64 16.30 -29.68
C ILE A 885 11.78 15.74 -28.54
N GLN A 886 10.45 15.83 -28.66
CA GLN A 886 9.50 15.30 -27.68
C GLN A 886 8.78 14.08 -28.26
N GLN A 887 8.77 12.98 -27.51
CA GLN A 887 8.05 11.77 -27.89
C GLN A 887 7.23 11.25 -26.71
N LEU A 888 5.96 10.94 -26.98
CA LEU A 888 5.04 10.36 -26.03
C LEU A 888 5.01 8.85 -26.22
N VAL A 889 4.98 8.10 -25.12
CA VAL A 889 4.79 6.65 -25.12
C VAL A 889 3.44 6.36 -24.48
N CYS A 890 2.51 5.78 -25.23
CA CYS A 890 1.14 5.49 -24.81
C CYS A 890 0.83 4.00 -25.03
N THR A 891 0.59 3.25 -23.95
CA THR A 891 0.36 1.81 -24.00
C THR A 891 -0.96 1.42 -24.66
N THR A 892 -1.93 2.33 -24.72
CA THR A 892 -3.31 2.08 -25.20
C THR A 892 -3.74 2.92 -26.40
N GLY A 893 -2.85 3.76 -26.92
CA GLY A 893 -3.17 4.80 -27.92
C GLY A 893 -3.38 6.17 -27.25
N PHE A 894 -3.09 7.27 -27.96
CA PHE A 894 -3.09 8.62 -27.36
C PHE A 894 -4.48 9.13 -26.96
N ALA A 895 -5.52 8.80 -27.75
CA ALA A 895 -6.88 9.23 -27.44
C ALA A 895 -7.45 8.41 -26.27
N GLU A 896 -7.14 7.13 -26.25
CA GLU A 896 -7.62 6.14 -25.28
C GLU A 896 -6.88 6.25 -23.95
N SER A 897 -5.58 6.56 -23.96
CA SER A 897 -4.78 6.74 -22.74
C SER A 897 -5.37 7.78 -21.82
N ARG A 898 -6.02 8.80 -22.40
CA ARG A 898 -6.79 9.83 -21.69
C ARG A 898 -7.76 9.24 -20.67
N TRP A 899 -8.36 8.06 -20.92
CA TRP A 899 -9.28 7.40 -19.97
C TRP A 899 -8.64 7.18 -18.59
N PHE A 900 -7.35 6.85 -18.53
CA PHE A 900 -6.65 6.62 -17.25
C PHE A 900 -6.33 7.91 -16.49
N TYR A 901 -6.31 9.06 -17.18
CA TYR A 901 -5.96 10.37 -16.61
C TYR A 901 -7.18 11.27 -16.39
N GLN A 902 -8.19 11.17 -17.25
CA GLN A 902 -9.49 11.83 -17.11
C GLN A 902 -10.40 10.96 -16.28
N GLN A 903 -10.51 11.28 -15.00
CA GLN A 903 -11.54 10.66 -14.18
C GLN A 903 -12.58 11.67 -13.76
N HIS A 904 -13.84 11.31 -13.98
CA HIS A 904 -14.99 12.00 -13.48
C HIS A 904 -14.86 12.09 -11.95
N ILE A 905 -14.61 13.30 -11.43
CA ILE A 905 -15.21 13.64 -10.15
C ILE A 905 -16.70 13.46 -10.38
N PRO A 906 -17.43 12.63 -9.60
CA PRO A 906 -18.87 12.55 -9.73
C PRO A 906 -19.36 14.00 -9.75
N SER A 907 -19.93 14.43 -10.87
CA SER A 907 -20.61 15.70 -10.93
C SER A 907 -21.53 15.70 -9.72
N ARG A 908 -21.38 16.68 -8.82
CA ARG A 908 -22.50 16.97 -7.90
C ARG A 908 -23.73 17.01 -8.81
N PRO A 909 -24.75 16.19 -8.57
CA PRO A 909 -25.91 16.19 -9.45
C PRO A 909 -26.35 17.64 -9.56
N SER A 910 -26.32 18.15 -10.79
CA SER A 910 -26.94 19.41 -11.11
C SER A 910 -28.35 19.27 -10.59
N VAL A 911 -28.76 20.14 -9.67
CA VAL A 911 -30.17 20.23 -9.29
C VAL A 911 -30.87 20.76 -10.53
N VAL A 912 -31.19 19.86 -11.46
CA VAL A 912 -32.09 20.10 -12.57
C VAL A 912 -33.46 20.14 -11.90
N ALA A 913 -33.95 21.34 -11.68
CA ALA A 913 -35.37 21.53 -11.44
C ALA A 913 -36.10 21.04 -12.71
N SER A 914 -36.53 19.79 -12.71
CA SER A 914 -37.55 19.30 -13.64
C SER A 914 -38.93 19.70 -13.11
N PRO A 915 -39.88 20.07 -13.99
CA PRO A 915 -41.14 20.67 -13.61
C PRO A 915 -42.11 19.65 -13.01
N ASP A 916 -42.86 20.08 -12.01
CA ASP A 916 -44.18 19.55 -11.60
C ASP A 916 -44.40 18.03 -11.79
N THR A 917 -43.88 17.23 -10.87
CA THR A 917 -44.54 15.97 -10.47
C THR A 917 -44.92 16.08 -9.00
N THR A 918 -46.22 16.01 -8.76
CA THR A 918 -46.96 16.40 -7.56
C THR A 918 -46.83 15.46 -6.35
N ASP A 919 -45.78 14.66 -6.24
CA ASP A 919 -45.50 13.90 -5.00
C ASP A 919 -44.37 14.58 -4.23
N LYS A 920 -44.73 15.49 -3.32
CA LYS A 920 -43.74 16.05 -2.37
C LYS A 920 -43.14 14.91 -1.55
N PHE A 921 -41.81 14.88 -1.46
CA PHE A 921 -41.08 13.99 -0.54
C PHE A 921 -41.68 14.12 0.85
N SER A 922 -42.34 13.07 1.33
CA SER A 922 -43.17 13.08 2.52
C SER A 922 -43.08 11.73 3.22
N LEU A 923 -43.25 11.74 4.54
CA LEU A 923 -43.23 10.51 5.33
C LEU A 923 -44.19 9.41 4.82
N PRO A 924 -45.44 9.73 4.37
CA PRO A 924 -46.32 8.73 3.76
C PRO A 924 -45.74 8.10 2.48
N LEU A 925 -45.03 8.88 1.65
CA LEU A 925 -44.37 8.35 0.45
C LEU A 925 -43.25 7.36 0.82
N ILE A 926 -42.44 7.67 1.83
CA ILE A 926 -41.37 6.76 2.29
C ILE A 926 -41.96 5.45 2.80
N ARG A 927 -43.02 5.52 3.62
CA ARG A 927 -43.71 4.34 4.15
C ARG A 927 -44.33 3.47 3.05
N LYS A 928 -44.94 4.10 2.04
CA LYS A 928 -45.48 3.42 0.86
C LYS A 928 -44.37 2.67 0.10
N LEU A 929 -43.24 3.33 -0.17
CA LEU A 929 -42.11 2.72 -0.87
C LEU A 929 -41.50 1.55 -0.08
N TYR A 930 -41.41 1.67 1.25
CA TYR A 930 -41.02 0.57 2.14
C TYR A 930 -41.98 -0.63 2.02
N ALA A 931 -43.29 -0.38 2.05
CA ALA A 931 -44.30 -1.43 1.95
C ALA A 931 -44.29 -2.13 0.57
N GLU A 932 -44.14 -1.36 -0.52
CA GLU A 932 -44.07 -1.89 -1.89
C GLU A 932 -42.84 -2.78 -2.11
N HIS A 933 -41.66 -2.37 -1.63
CA HIS A 933 -40.42 -3.14 -1.81
C HIS A 933 -40.36 -4.42 -0.97
N LEU A 934 -41.05 -4.43 0.17
CA LEU A 934 -41.11 -5.59 1.07
C LEU A 934 -42.32 -6.49 0.81
N GLY A 935 -43.23 -6.09 -0.08
CA GLY A 935 -44.48 -6.83 -0.37
C GLY A 935 -45.44 -6.87 0.83
N LEU A 936 -45.39 -5.86 1.70
CA LEU A 936 -46.17 -5.76 2.93
C LEU A 936 -47.35 -4.78 2.77
N ALA A 937 -48.37 -4.91 3.62
CA ALA A 937 -49.42 -3.89 3.70
C ALA A 937 -48.87 -2.60 4.35
N GLU A 938 -49.25 -1.43 3.84
CA GLU A 938 -48.82 -0.14 4.40
C GLU A 938 -49.17 -0.05 5.90
N SER A 939 -48.16 0.31 6.70
CA SER A 939 -48.25 0.36 8.16
C SER A 939 -47.75 1.72 8.67
N ASN A 940 -48.34 2.20 9.77
CA ASN A 940 -47.92 3.41 10.46
C ASN A 940 -46.82 3.17 11.51
N ASN A 941 -46.30 1.94 11.63
CA ASN A 941 -45.24 1.62 12.58
C ASN A 941 -43.87 2.01 12.02
N ASP A 942 -43.17 2.90 12.72
CA ASP A 942 -41.80 3.31 12.40
C ASP A 942 -40.82 2.23 12.90
N THR A 943 -40.59 1.24 12.05
CA THR A 943 -39.77 0.07 12.36
C THR A 943 -38.64 -0.02 11.36
N SER A 944 -37.48 -0.53 11.79
CA SER A 944 -36.31 -0.52 10.93
C SER A 944 -36.46 -1.46 9.73
N TRP A 945 -35.80 -1.09 8.63
CA TRP A 945 -35.76 -1.84 7.38
C TRP A 945 -35.48 -3.34 7.59
N GLU A 946 -34.47 -3.67 8.39
CA GLU A 946 -34.07 -5.04 8.71
C GLU A 946 -35.14 -5.78 9.52
N SER A 947 -35.81 -5.07 10.43
CA SER A 947 -36.87 -5.64 11.28
C SER A 947 -38.15 -5.96 10.50
N MET A 948 -38.38 -5.28 9.37
CA MET A 948 -39.46 -5.59 8.43
C MET A 948 -39.11 -6.72 7.45
N GLY A 949 -37.92 -7.30 7.56
CA GLY A 949 -37.44 -8.41 6.71
C GLY A 949 -36.75 -7.98 5.43
N GLY A 950 -36.40 -6.70 5.30
CA GLY A 950 -35.68 -6.16 4.14
C GLY A 950 -34.22 -6.58 4.10
N ASP A 951 -33.74 -6.99 2.93
CA ASP A 951 -32.34 -7.32 2.71
C ASP A 951 -31.55 -6.14 2.11
N SER A 952 -30.22 -6.30 2.04
CA SER A 952 -29.32 -5.24 1.57
C SER A 952 -29.37 -4.98 0.06
N ILE A 953 -29.99 -5.86 -0.73
CA ILE A 953 -30.18 -5.67 -2.19
C ILE A 953 -31.44 -4.83 -2.40
N GLN A 954 -32.54 -5.17 -1.74
CA GLN A 954 -33.77 -4.40 -1.74
C GLN A 954 -33.58 -2.99 -1.15
N ALA A 955 -32.69 -2.85 -0.16
CA ALA A 955 -32.30 -1.55 0.40
C ALA A 955 -31.66 -0.62 -0.63
N LEU A 956 -30.88 -1.17 -1.57
CA LEU A 956 -30.22 -0.40 -2.62
C LEU A 956 -31.18 0.05 -3.70
N GLU A 957 -32.14 -0.80 -4.08
CA GLU A 957 -33.21 -0.48 -5.04
C GLU A 957 -34.12 0.62 -4.48
N LEU A 958 -34.55 0.46 -3.22
CA LEU A 958 -35.33 1.46 -2.51
C LEU A 958 -34.57 2.78 -2.31
N LEU A 959 -33.27 2.71 -2.01
CA LEU A 959 -32.42 3.89 -1.85
C LEU A 959 -32.29 4.67 -3.16
N ASP A 960 -32.18 3.98 -4.30
CA ASP A 960 -32.14 4.62 -5.62
C ASP A 960 -33.47 5.34 -5.93
N GLU A 961 -34.60 4.70 -5.61
CA GLU A 961 -35.92 5.31 -5.81
C GLU A 961 -36.21 6.47 -4.85
N LEU A 962 -35.78 6.37 -3.59
CA LEU A 962 -35.83 7.46 -2.60
C LEU A 962 -34.94 8.63 -3.03
N ASN A 963 -33.74 8.36 -3.55
CA ASN A 963 -32.81 9.39 -4.02
C ASN A 963 -33.31 10.12 -5.26
N ASN A 964 -34.06 9.44 -6.14
CA ASN A 964 -34.70 10.05 -7.30
C ASN A 964 -35.88 10.97 -6.92
N LYS A 965 -36.48 10.77 -5.73
CA LYS A 965 -37.64 11.54 -5.24
C LYS A 965 -37.30 12.51 -4.08
N SER A 966 -36.09 12.42 -3.51
CA SER A 966 -35.61 13.24 -2.38
C SER A 966 -34.89 14.52 -2.86
N PRO A 967 -35.03 15.66 -2.14
CA PRO A 967 -34.28 16.88 -2.44
C PRO A 967 -32.76 16.76 -2.19
N ARG A 968 -32.29 15.71 -1.49
CA ARG A 968 -30.87 15.37 -1.34
C ARG A 968 -30.68 13.84 -1.45
N PRO A 969 -29.68 13.37 -2.21
CA PRO A 969 -29.35 11.95 -2.25
C PRO A 969 -28.77 11.49 -0.90
N LEU A 970 -29.36 10.44 -0.35
CA LEU A 970 -28.92 9.66 0.79
C LEU A 970 -27.88 8.62 0.37
N THR A 971 -26.83 8.48 1.17
CA THR A 971 -25.88 7.38 1.04
C THR A 971 -26.41 6.12 1.71
N LEU A 972 -25.92 4.95 1.30
CA LEU A 972 -26.28 3.69 1.96
C LEU A 972 -25.94 3.72 3.46
N ALA A 973 -24.84 4.36 3.86
CA ALA A 973 -24.48 4.50 5.27
C ALA A 973 -25.48 5.37 6.05
N GLU A 974 -26.03 6.42 5.44
CA GLU A 974 -27.09 7.25 6.05
C GLU A 974 -28.41 6.48 6.10
N PHE A 975 -28.79 5.76 5.05
CA PHE A 975 -29.98 4.91 5.03
C PHE A 975 -29.93 3.79 6.08
N MET A 976 -28.78 3.14 6.23
CA MET A 976 -28.59 2.07 7.23
C MET A 976 -28.45 2.60 8.66
N GLN A 977 -28.08 3.87 8.85
CA GLN A 977 -28.06 4.51 10.18
C GLN A 977 -29.40 5.12 10.56
N LEU A 978 -30.18 5.55 9.57
CA LEU A 978 -31.50 6.14 9.69
C LEU A 978 -32.51 5.13 9.15
N ASP A 979 -32.46 3.92 9.68
CA ASP A 979 -33.10 2.73 9.10
C ASP A 979 -34.63 2.70 9.24
N THR A 980 -35.26 3.78 9.72
CA THR A 980 -36.71 3.93 9.85
C THR A 980 -37.28 5.05 8.96
N PRO A 981 -38.51 4.91 8.41
CA PRO A 981 -39.14 5.94 7.58
C PRO A 981 -39.16 7.36 8.19
N GLU A 982 -39.44 7.51 9.49
CA GLU A 982 -39.43 8.82 10.15
C GLU A 982 -38.04 9.42 10.29
N ALA A 983 -37.02 8.61 10.60
CA ALA A 983 -35.65 9.07 10.76
C ALA A 983 -35.10 9.61 9.43
N LEU A 984 -35.40 8.91 8.34
CA LEU A 984 -35.08 9.32 6.96
C LEU A 984 -35.79 10.62 6.56
N TYR A 985 -37.10 10.72 6.80
CA TYR A 985 -37.86 11.94 6.48
C TYR A 985 -37.31 13.17 7.19
N ARG A 986 -37.09 13.08 8.51
CA ARG A 986 -36.62 14.21 9.33
C ARG A 986 -35.21 14.67 8.97
N PHE A 987 -34.32 13.72 8.68
CA PHE A 987 -32.95 14.02 8.30
C PHE A 987 -32.87 14.83 7.00
N ILE A 988 -33.70 14.49 6.03
CA ILE A 988 -33.77 15.22 4.74
C ILE A 988 -34.43 16.58 4.91
N GLU A 989 -35.48 16.70 5.73
CA GLU A 989 -36.20 17.96 5.97
C GLU A 989 -35.32 19.02 6.68
N ASP A 990 -34.50 18.62 7.64
CA ASP A 990 -33.67 19.57 8.40
C ASP A 990 -32.49 20.13 7.59
N MET A 991 -31.97 19.36 6.63
CA MET A 991 -30.88 19.78 5.74
C MET A 991 -31.33 20.71 4.62
N ALA A 992 -32.64 20.81 4.35
CA ALA A 992 -33.20 21.66 3.29
C ALA A 992 -33.36 23.15 3.70
N LYS A 993 -33.04 23.54 4.94
CA LYS A 993 -33.17 24.93 5.43
C LYS A 993 -31.92 25.77 5.10
N PRO A 994 -32.04 26.96 4.48
CA PRO A 994 -30.87 27.76 4.07
C PRO A 994 -30.18 28.44 5.27
N ALA A 995 -28.84 28.45 5.26
CA ALA A 995 -28.00 29.05 6.30
C ALA A 995 -27.88 30.58 6.16
N GLN A 996 -28.10 31.31 7.26
CA GLN A 996 -27.92 32.77 7.33
C GLN A 996 -26.46 33.19 7.51
N GLN A 997 -26.07 34.29 6.85
CA GLN A 997 -24.74 34.90 6.83
C GLN A 997 -24.55 35.85 8.04
N VAL A 998 -23.40 35.79 8.73
CA VAL A 998 -23.08 36.71 9.85
C VAL A 998 -21.63 37.21 9.78
N ASN A 999 -21.43 38.50 10.08
CA ASN A 999 -20.19 39.28 10.01
C ASN A 999 -19.12 38.89 11.06
N LYS A 1000 -17.84 39.14 10.72
CA LYS A 1000 -16.63 38.86 11.52
C LYS A 1000 -16.48 39.77 12.75
N VAL A 1001 -16.23 39.15 13.91
CA VAL A 1001 -15.66 39.74 15.15
C VAL A 1001 -14.57 38.78 15.64
N GLU A 1002 -13.39 39.29 16.03
CA GLU A 1002 -12.23 38.52 16.53
C GLU A 1002 -12.39 38.14 18.01
N LEU A 1003 -12.05 36.89 18.41
CA LEU A 1003 -12.56 36.29 19.66
C LEU A 1003 -11.55 35.80 20.73
N ALA A 1004 -10.32 35.30 20.46
CA ALA A 1004 -9.29 34.94 21.50
C ALA A 1004 -7.96 34.37 20.91
N GLN A 1005 -6.89 34.23 21.73
CA GLN A 1005 -5.69 33.41 21.46
C GLN A 1005 -5.52 32.23 22.46
N ILE A 1006 -5.23 31.02 21.96
CA ILE A 1006 -5.04 29.79 22.74
C ILE A 1006 -3.61 29.26 22.59
N VAL A 1007 -2.94 28.88 23.69
CA VAL A 1007 -1.60 28.26 23.71
C VAL A 1007 -1.70 26.83 24.25
N LEU A 1008 -1.12 25.84 23.55
CA LEU A 1008 -1.21 24.42 23.91
C LEU A 1008 0.17 23.85 24.27
N LEU A 1009 0.32 23.31 25.49
CA LEU A 1009 1.58 22.76 26.02
C LEU A 1009 1.51 21.24 26.25
N HIS A 1010 2.42 20.51 25.62
CA HIS A 1010 2.55 19.05 25.67
C HIS A 1010 3.23 18.55 26.97
N PRO A 1011 3.10 17.25 27.32
CA PRO A 1011 3.93 16.61 28.34
C PRO A 1011 5.32 16.27 27.80
N ILE A 1012 6.34 16.25 28.67
CA ILE A 1012 7.73 15.96 28.28
C ILE A 1012 7.86 14.68 27.46
N GLY A 1013 8.49 14.78 26.28
CA GLY A 1013 8.69 13.67 25.34
C GLY A 1013 7.45 13.27 24.53
N GLY A 1014 6.36 14.03 24.62
CA GLY A 1014 5.06 13.74 24.00
C GLY A 1014 4.62 14.75 22.94
N ASP A 1015 3.53 14.42 22.26
CA ASP A 1015 2.94 15.21 21.17
C ASP A 1015 1.67 15.99 21.60
N LEU A 1016 1.03 16.66 20.64
CA LEU A 1016 -0.20 17.46 20.83
C LEU A 1016 -1.47 16.73 20.36
N LEU A 1017 -1.44 15.43 20.07
CA LEU A 1017 -2.60 14.69 19.51
C LEU A 1017 -3.83 14.75 20.43
N ALA A 1018 -3.63 14.91 21.74
CA ALA A 1018 -4.70 15.08 22.72
C ALA A 1018 -5.63 16.28 22.43
N TYR A 1019 -5.14 17.29 21.70
CA TYR A 1019 -5.92 18.48 21.35
C TYR A 1019 -6.64 18.40 20.00
N ARG A 1020 -6.43 17.32 19.21
CA ARG A 1020 -6.85 17.22 17.80
C ARG A 1020 -8.36 17.36 17.59
N GLU A 1021 -9.18 16.62 18.34
CA GLU A 1021 -10.64 16.66 18.16
C GLU A 1021 -11.23 17.97 18.65
N MET A 1022 -10.64 18.58 19.69
CA MET A 1022 -11.02 19.91 20.15
C MET A 1022 -10.74 20.96 19.08
N LEU A 1023 -9.56 20.93 18.46
CA LEU A 1023 -9.16 21.90 17.43
C LEU A 1023 -10.09 21.87 16.20
N LYS A 1024 -10.61 20.69 15.82
CA LYS A 1024 -11.60 20.57 14.73
C LYS A 1024 -12.93 21.24 15.05
N MET A 1025 -13.24 21.43 16.34
CA MET A 1025 -14.48 22.03 16.82
C MET A 1025 -14.34 23.52 17.13
N LEU A 1026 -13.12 24.06 17.10
CA LEU A 1026 -12.87 25.48 17.33
C LEU A 1026 -13.23 26.30 16.10
N ASP A 1027 -13.79 27.48 16.35
CA ASP A 1027 -14.10 28.44 15.30
C ASP A 1027 -12.79 28.92 14.65
N SER A 1028 -12.75 28.91 13.32
CA SER A 1028 -11.58 29.32 12.51
C SER A 1028 -11.06 30.75 12.79
N ARG A 1029 -11.83 31.59 13.51
CA ARG A 1029 -11.46 32.94 13.93
C ARG A 1029 -10.62 32.98 15.23
N ILE A 1030 -10.43 31.85 15.91
CA ILE A 1030 -9.63 31.75 17.15
C ILE A 1030 -8.19 31.42 16.80
N GLY A 1031 -7.23 32.25 17.22
CA GLY A 1031 -5.81 32.00 16.98
C GLY A 1031 -5.26 30.92 17.93
N VAL A 1032 -4.57 29.91 17.41
CA VAL A 1032 -3.97 28.82 18.22
C VAL A 1032 -2.46 28.77 18.03
N ILE A 1033 -1.71 28.74 19.13
CA ILE A 1033 -0.27 28.58 19.18
C ILE A 1033 0.03 27.18 19.73
N GLN A 1034 0.76 26.40 18.94
CA GLN A 1034 1.10 25.00 19.23
C GLN A 1034 2.61 24.89 19.45
N ILE A 1035 3.02 24.22 20.52
CA ILE A 1035 4.43 23.98 20.83
C ILE A 1035 4.62 22.47 20.99
N GLN A 1036 5.55 21.89 20.24
CA GLN A 1036 5.84 20.46 20.21
C GLN A 1036 7.25 20.19 20.74
N ASP A 1037 7.46 19.03 21.39
CA ASP A 1037 8.78 18.66 21.90
C ASP A 1037 9.80 18.53 20.74
N PRO A 1038 10.96 19.21 20.78
CA PRO A 1038 12.00 19.10 19.76
C PRO A 1038 12.51 17.66 19.55
N MET A 1039 12.40 16.81 20.57
CA MET A 1039 12.80 15.39 20.50
C MET A 1039 12.01 14.59 19.45
N LEU A 1040 10.82 15.04 19.06
CA LEU A 1040 9.99 14.40 18.04
C LEU A 1040 10.50 14.68 16.60
N GLY A 1041 11.44 15.62 16.43
CA GLY A 1041 12.11 15.93 15.16
C GLY A 1041 13.36 15.09 14.86
N GLY A 1042 13.76 14.18 15.78
CA GLY A 1042 14.82 13.19 15.53
C GLY A 1042 16.26 13.60 15.88
N GLN A 1043 16.52 14.79 16.42
CA GLN A 1043 17.82 15.12 17.02
C GLN A 1043 17.81 14.79 18.51
N ILE A 1044 18.69 13.88 18.93
CA ILE A 1044 18.80 13.47 20.34
C ILE A 1044 19.74 14.45 21.07
N LEU A 1045 19.17 15.35 21.88
CA LEU A 1045 19.92 16.17 22.85
C LEU A 1045 20.21 15.28 24.07
N THR A 1046 21.36 14.61 24.08
CA THR A 1046 21.69 13.57 25.07
C THR A 1046 22.16 14.09 26.43
N GLU A 1047 22.38 15.40 26.61
CA GLU A 1047 22.99 15.93 27.84
C GLU A 1047 22.13 16.91 28.65
N ASP A 1048 20.96 17.34 28.15
CA ASP A 1048 20.16 18.39 28.82
C ASP A 1048 19.16 17.83 29.85
N THR A 1049 19.05 18.52 30.99
CA THR A 1049 18.09 18.19 32.04
C THR A 1049 16.67 18.66 31.68
N LEU A 1050 15.68 17.99 32.26
CA LEU A 1050 14.25 18.33 32.16
C LEU A 1050 13.95 19.83 32.37
N ILE A 1051 14.73 20.46 33.25
CA ILE A 1051 14.56 21.84 33.71
C ILE A 1051 15.11 22.84 32.69
N GLU A 1052 16.25 22.53 32.06
CA GLU A 1052 16.86 23.40 31.04
C GLU A 1052 15.95 23.51 29.81
N ARG A 1053 15.35 22.40 29.38
CA ARG A 1053 14.36 22.40 28.28
C ARG A 1053 13.09 23.17 28.64
N ALA A 1054 12.62 23.03 29.88
CA ALA A 1054 11.47 23.77 30.41
C ALA A 1054 11.68 25.30 30.38
N ALA A 1055 12.89 25.76 30.69
CA ALA A 1055 13.25 27.18 30.66
C ALA A 1055 13.26 27.76 29.22
N VAL A 1056 13.72 26.98 28.24
CA VAL A 1056 13.71 27.37 26.81
C VAL A 1056 12.29 27.62 26.29
N TYR A 1057 11.32 26.77 26.64
CA TYR A 1057 9.92 26.94 26.22
C TYR A 1057 9.33 28.28 26.70
N CYS A 1058 9.60 28.65 27.96
CA CYS A 1058 9.14 29.92 28.50
C CYS A 1058 9.79 31.11 27.77
N HIS A 1059 11.10 31.04 27.48
CA HIS A 1059 11.83 32.12 26.83
C HIS A 1059 11.39 32.38 25.37
N GLN A 1060 11.13 31.33 24.58
CA GLN A 1060 10.77 31.50 23.17
C GLN A 1060 9.30 31.89 22.95
N VAL A 1061 8.39 31.40 23.79
CA VAL A 1061 6.95 31.54 23.57
C VAL A 1061 6.41 32.84 24.13
N LEU A 1062 6.85 33.25 25.32
CA LEU A 1062 6.32 34.46 25.99
C LEU A 1062 6.45 35.75 25.16
N PRO A 1063 7.57 36.00 24.43
CA PRO A 1063 7.69 37.18 23.56
C PRO A 1063 6.75 37.17 22.35
N GLN A 1064 6.27 36.00 21.91
CA GLN A 1064 5.42 35.85 20.71
C GLN A 1064 3.92 36.02 21.00
N LEU A 1065 3.53 36.12 22.27
CA LEU A 1065 2.14 36.30 22.67
C LEU A 1065 1.69 37.73 22.39
N LYS A 1066 0.61 37.90 21.61
CA LYS A 1066 0.12 39.24 21.22
C LYS A 1066 -0.39 40.03 22.43
N ASP A 1067 -0.11 41.32 22.45
CA ASP A 1067 -0.60 42.22 23.49
C ASP A 1067 -2.10 42.53 23.32
N ASN A 1068 -2.83 42.70 24.42
CA ASN A 1068 -4.26 43.10 24.48
C ASN A 1068 -5.32 42.13 23.90
N CYS A 1069 -5.01 40.86 23.68
CA CYS A 1069 -5.99 39.81 23.33
C CYS A 1069 -6.27 38.87 24.53
N PRO A 1070 -7.51 38.40 24.78
CA PRO A 1070 -7.76 37.37 25.80
C PRO A 1070 -6.94 36.11 25.54
N LEU A 1071 -6.06 35.76 26.48
CA LEU A 1071 -5.09 34.67 26.34
C LEU A 1071 -5.51 33.45 27.17
N ILE A 1072 -5.58 32.27 26.55
CA ILE A 1072 -5.89 31.00 27.23
C ILE A 1072 -4.68 30.06 27.10
N ILE A 1073 -4.06 29.66 28.22
CA ILE A 1073 -2.88 28.78 28.22
C ILE A 1073 -3.31 27.41 28.74
N MET A 1074 -3.18 26.38 27.92
CA MET A 1074 -3.60 25.01 28.23
C MET A 1074 -2.39 24.09 28.36
N GLY A 1075 -2.33 23.27 29.41
CA GLY A 1075 -1.26 22.29 29.58
C GLY A 1075 -1.76 20.90 29.97
N TRP A 1076 -1.16 19.87 29.38
CA TRP A 1076 -1.47 18.47 29.67
C TRP A 1076 -0.34 17.84 30.49
N SER A 1077 -0.69 17.20 31.62
CA SER A 1077 0.27 16.47 32.48
C SER A 1077 1.44 17.38 32.93
N PHE A 1078 2.73 17.06 32.72
CA PHE A 1078 3.84 17.96 33.10
C PHE A 1078 3.75 19.34 32.41
N GLY A 1079 3.18 19.40 31.21
CA GLY A 1079 2.91 20.65 30.49
C GLY A 1079 1.97 21.60 31.25
N ALA A 1080 1.16 21.09 32.18
CA ALA A 1080 0.31 21.89 33.05
C ALA A 1080 1.10 22.71 34.10
N LEU A 1081 2.25 22.20 34.55
CA LEU A 1081 3.16 22.93 35.46
C LEU A 1081 3.87 24.08 34.74
N LEU A 1082 4.26 23.84 33.48
CA LEU A 1082 4.79 24.87 32.59
C LEU A 1082 3.72 25.93 32.26
N ALA A 1083 2.50 25.50 31.95
CA ALA A 1083 1.36 26.39 31.70
C ALA A 1083 1.13 27.34 32.87
N TYR A 1084 1.18 26.81 34.10
CA TYR A 1084 1.01 27.59 35.32
C TYR A 1084 2.07 28.69 35.47
N GLN A 1085 3.34 28.36 35.22
CA GLN A 1085 4.43 29.34 35.26
C GLN A 1085 4.31 30.40 34.16
N MET A 1086 3.98 29.99 32.93
CA MET A 1086 3.78 30.91 31.80
C MET A 1086 2.59 31.85 32.02
N ALA A 1087 1.52 31.37 32.65
CA ALA A 1087 0.38 32.21 33.03
C ALA A 1087 0.77 33.24 34.10
N ALA A 1088 1.51 32.83 35.14
CA ALA A 1088 2.01 33.76 36.15
C ALA A 1088 2.92 34.85 35.53
N MET A 1089 3.79 34.48 34.58
CA MET A 1089 4.67 35.40 33.86
C MET A 1089 3.92 36.36 32.92
N SER A 1090 2.91 35.88 32.20
CA SER A 1090 2.10 36.70 31.28
C SER A 1090 1.24 37.73 32.00
N GLU A 1091 0.84 37.44 33.25
CA GLU A 1091 0.10 38.38 34.11
C GLU A 1091 1.00 39.51 34.64
N LEU A 1092 2.28 39.22 34.96
CA LEU A 1092 3.29 40.24 35.27
C LEU A 1092 3.53 41.22 34.09
N GLN A 1093 3.27 40.77 32.86
CA GLN A 1093 3.28 41.60 31.64
C GLN A 1093 1.91 42.21 31.29
N SER A 1094 0.95 42.22 32.23
CA SER A 1094 -0.40 42.80 32.08
C SER A 1094 -1.33 42.14 31.04
N LYS A 1095 -1.05 40.89 30.59
CA LYS A 1095 -1.81 40.21 29.52
C LYS A 1095 -3.06 39.43 29.97
N LYS A 1096 -3.45 39.49 31.25
CA LYS A 1096 -4.63 38.82 31.87
C LYS A 1096 -4.92 37.39 31.34
N PRO A 1097 -4.02 36.42 31.58
CA PRO A 1097 -4.16 35.06 31.06
C PRO A 1097 -5.22 34.25 31.82
N VAL A 1098 -5.84 33.31 31.12
CA VAL A 1098 -6.67 32.24 31.69
C VAL A 1098 -5.89 30.94 31.58
N LEU A 1099 -5.46 30.39 32.72
CA LEU A 1099 -4.76 29.10 32.77
C LEU A 1099 -5.76 27.96 32.81
N VAL A 1100 -5.62 26.98 31.91
CA VAL A 1100 -6.44 25.76 31.84
C VAL A 1100 -5.54 24.52 31.94
N MET A 1101 -5.91 23.56 32.79
CA MET A 1101 -5.20 22.28 32.92
C MET A 1101 -6.05 21.17 32.30
N LEU A 1102 -5.46 20.08 31.81
CA LEU A 1102 -6.19 18.92 31.30
C LEU A 1102 -5.48 17.61 31.69
N ASP A 1103 -6.24 16.54 31.95
CA ASP A 1103 -5.73 15.15 31.95
C ASP A 1103 -6.86 14.12 31.71
N PRO A 1104 -6.62 13.01 30.96
CA PRO A 1104 -7.52 11.86 30.88
C PRO A 1104 -6.85 10.52 31.30
N PRO A 1105 -7.61 9.42 31.53
CA PRO A 1105 -7.03 8.10 31.84
C PRO A 1105 -6.42 7.42 30.60
N ALA A 1106 -5.45 6.52 30.82
CA ALA A 1106 -5.03 5.56 29.79
C ALA A 1106 -6.08 4.44 29.63
N ALA A 1107 -6.71 4.33 28.45
CA ALA A 1107 -7.45 3.13 28.04
C ALA A 1107 -6.68 2.28 27.00
N ASN A 1108 -5.58 2.81 26.43
CA ASN A 1108 -4.69 2.12 25.48
C ASN A 1108 -3.21 2.59 25.57
N ALA A 1109 -2.74 3.10 26.71
CA ALA A 1109 -1.36 3.61 26.75
C ALA A 1109 -0.26 2.53 26.73
N TRP A 1110 -0.55 1.22 26.87
CA TRP A 1110 0.50 0.19 26.80
C TRP A 1110 0.02 -1.13 26.16
N GLN A 1111 0.89 -1.71 25.33
CA GLN A 1111 0.74 -2.99 24.61
C GLN A 1111 0.85 -4.25 25.52
N THR A 1112 1.13 -4.11 26.83
CA THR A 1112 1.05 -5.19 27.85
C THR A 1112 1.13 -4.56 29.25
N PRO A 1113 0.50 -5.14 30.30
CA PRO A 1113 0.69 -4.73 31.70
C PRO A 1113 2.01 -5.29 32.27
N PRO A 1114 2.78 -4.52 33.06
CA PRO A 1114 3.77 -5.11 33.97
C PRO A 1114 3.04 -5.91 35.06
N THR A 1115 3.52 -7.10 35.38
CA THR A 1115 2.90 -8.02 36.35
C THR A 1115 3.00 -7.55 37.81
N ASP A 1116 1.94 -7.80 38.58
CA ASP A 1116 1.64 -7.29 39.93
C ASP A 1116 2.60 -7.65 41.09
N ASP A 1117 3.47 -8.65 40.99
CA ASP A 1117 4.18 -9.15 42.19
C ASP A 1117 5.46 -8.37 42.58
N SER A 1118 6.06 -7.59 41.67
CA SER A 1118 7.30 -6.86 41.99
C SER A 1118 7.06 -5.49 42.65
N GLN A 1119 5.89 -4.88 42.42
CA GLN A 1119 5.56 -3.57 43.00
C GLN A 1119 4.82 -3.68 44.35
N LEU A 1120 4.02 -4.72 44.56
CA LEU A 1120 3.30 -4.95 45.82
C LEU A 1120 4.25 -5.31 46.99
N HIS A 1121 5.33 -6.05 46.73
CA HIS A 1121 6.32 -6.43 47.76
C HIS A 1121 7.26 -5.28 48.17
N GLY A 1122 7.51 -4.31 47.28
CA GLY A 1122 8.29 -3.11 47.59
C GLY A 1122 7.51 -2.11 48.43
N PHE A 1123 6.22 -1.90 48.11
CA PHE A 1123 5.41 -0.85 48.71
C PHE A 1123 4.97 -1.15 50.16
N ALA A 1124 4.69 -2.41 50.49
CA ALA A 1124 4.33 -2.81 51.86
C ALA A 1124 5.52 -2.74 52.84
N LYS A 1125 6.76 -2.82 52.32
CA LYS A 1125 7.99 -2.80 53.12
C LYS A 1125 8.43 -1.38 53.49
N GLU A 1126 8.01 -0.36 52.72
CA GLU A 1126 8.43 1.04 52.89
C GLU A 1126 7.57 1.87 53.85
N LEU A 1127 6.32 1.49 54.14
CA LEU A 1127 5.38 2.36 54.87
C LEU A 1127 4.98 1.92 56.29
N ASN A 1128 5.40 0.74 56.73
CA ASN A 1128 5.37 0.27 58.12
C ASN A 1128 4.18 0.69 59.02
N TYR A 1129 2.91 0.63 58.57
CA TYR A 1129 1.70 0.88 59.40
C TYR A 1129 0.44 0.12 58.92
N LYS A 1130 -0.52 -0.12 59.85
CA LYS A 1130 -1.79 -0.87 59.66
C LYS A 1130 -3.03 0.04 59.79
N LEU A 1131 -3.97 -0.10 58.86
CA LEU A 1131 -5.20 0.71 58.72
C LEU A 1131 -6.36 0.18 59.59
N GLN A 1132 -6.58 0.72 60.80
CA GLN A 1132 -7.84 0.53 61.54
C GLN A 1132 -8.38 1.81 62.21
N ASP A 1133 -7.77 2.98 62.05
CA ASP A 1133 -8.14 4.16 62.84
C ASP A 1133 -8.69 5.34 62.01
N ILE A 1134 -10.01 5.51 62.14
CA ILE A 1134 -10.68 6.77 62.50
C ILE A 1134 -11.18 7.73 61.39
N THR A 1135 -12.40 8.22 61.69
CA THR A 1135 -13.46 8.95 60.99
C THR A 1135 -13.59 10.45 61.32
N LEU A 1136 -14.07 11.24 60.32
CA LEU A 1136 -14.89 12.52 60.32
C LEU A 1136 -14.27 13.80 60.98
N PRO A 1137 -14.67 15.10 60.68
CA PRO A 1137 -15.95 15.62 60.15
C PRO A 1137 -15.94 16.94 59.25
N GLN A 1138 -17.15 17.36 58.80
CA GLN A 1138 -17.67 18.73 58.54
C GLN A 1138 -17.09 19.68 57.46
N VAL A 1139 -17.77 19.77 56.31
CA VAL A 1139 -18.25 21.04 55.71
C VAL A 1139 -19.62 20.79 55.06
N LYS A 1140 -20.66 21.53 55.49
CA LYS A 1140 -21.96 21.62 54.83
C LYS A 1140 -21.89 22.66 53.72
N LEU A 1141 -22.32 22.33 52.51
CA LEU A 1141 -22.84 23.30 51.55
C LEU A 1141 -24.19 22.79 51.04
N LEU A 1142 -25.21 23.58 51.44
CA LEU A 1142 -26.65 23.60 51.23
C LEU A 1142 -27.35 22.71 50.18
N MET A 1143 -28.53 22.24 50.60
CA MET A 1143 -29.54 21.41 49.95
C MET A 1143 -30.48 22.18 49.00
N MET A 1144 -30.94 21.51 47.94
CA MET A 1144 -32.32 20.97 47.83
C MET A 1144 -32.11 19.48 47.43
N GLY A 1145 -32.58 18.43 48.11
CA GLY A 1145 -33.85 18.21 48.78
C GLY A 1145 -34.92 17.92 47.71
N GLU A 1146 -35.59 16.77 47.62
CA GLU A 1146 -35.69 15.56 48.42
C GLU A 1146 -36.37 14.48 47.53
N ASP A 1147 -36.17 13.21 47.89
CA ASP A 1147 -36.86 11.99 47.43
C ASP A 1147 -36.55 11.47 46.02
N SER A 1148 -36.15 10.21 45.78
CA SER A 1148 -35.80 9.08 46.66
C SER A 1148 -35.19 7.99 45.75
N ASP A 1149 -34.12 7.37 46.24
CA ASP A 1149 -33.78 5.95 46.10
C ASP A 1149 -33.16 5.38 44.81
N GLU A 1150 -31.82 5.30 44.89
CA GLU A 1150 -30.99 4.09 44.73
C GLU A 1150 -30.77 3.47 43.34
N LEU A 1151 -29.74 4.00 42.67
CA LEU A 1151 -28.86 3.25 41.77
C LEU A 1151 -27.98 2.27 42.58
N ASP A 1152 -27.98 1.00 42.19
CA ASP A 1152 -26.92 0.04 42.52
C ASP A 1152 -26.02 -0.19 41.28
N LEU A 1153 -24.75 0.19 41.43
CA LEU A 1153 -23.67 -0.06 40.50
C LEU A 1153 -22.44 -0.51 41.28
N SER A 1154 -22.23 -1.83 41.40
CA SER A 1154 -20.91 -2.45 41.41
C SER A 1154 -21.02 -3.97 41.16
N PRO A 1155 -20.03 -4.67 40.57
CA PRO A 1155 -18.60 -4.50 40.86
C PRO A 1155 -17.64 -4.43 39.65
N PHE A 1156 -17.05 -3.25 39.45
CA PHE A 1156 -15.59 -3.12 39.40
C PHE A 1156 -15.12 -2.71 40.80
N THR A 1157 -14.07 -3.37 41.29
CA THR A 1157 -13.55 -3.36 42.67
C THR A 1157 -13.19 -1.97 43.24
N GLN A 1158 -13.73 -1.68 44.44
CA GLN A 1158 -13.58 -0.44 45.23
C GLN A 1158 -12.14 0.00 45.56
N ASN A 1159 -11.11 -0.86 45.45
CA ASN A 1159 -9.73 -0.48 45.78
C ASN A 1159 -9.05 0.38 44.71
N TYR A 1160 -9.47 0.30 43.45
CA TYR A 1160 -8.85 1.08 42.34
C TYR A 1160 -9.26 2.56 42.40
N VAL A 1161 -10.51 2.82 42.78
CA VAL A 1161 -11.11 4.15 42.86
C VAL A 1161 -10.54 4.95 44.04
N GLY A 1162 -10.25 4.30 45.17
CA GLY A 1162 -9.72 4.96 46.37
C GLY A 1162 -8.31 5.53 46.20
N ASN A 1163 -7.44 4.83 45.48
CA ASN A 1163 -6.04 5.24 45.29
C ASN A 1163 -5.89 6.44 44.34
N LEU A 1164 -6.72 6.50 43.30
CA LEU A 1164 -6.80 7.61 42.34
C LEU A 1164 -7.25 8.93 43.02
N LEU A 1165 -8.24 8.84 43.91
CA LEU A 1165 -8.75 10.00 44.67
C LEU A 1165 -7.74 10.56 45.68
N GLN A 1166 -6.85 9.72 46.21
CA GLN A 1166 -5.85 10.12 47.20
C GLN A 1166 -4.66 10.87 46.57
N ALA A 1167 -4.31 10.56 45.32
CA ALA A 1167 -3.21 11.19 44.57
C ALA A 1167 -3.54 12.63 44.14
N PHE A 1168 -4.73 12.86 43.58
CA PHE A 1168 -5.20 14.20 43.18
C PHE A 1168 -5.30 15.17 44.37
N ARG A 1169 -5.83 14.71 45.51
CA ARG A 1169 -5.92 15.51 46.74
C ARG A 1169 -4.56 15.99 47.25
N ARG A 1170 -3.50 15.19 47.09
CA ARG A 1170 -2.13 15.58 47.49
C ARG A 1170 -1.55 16.70 46.59
N ASN A 1171 -1.77 16.66 45.28
CA ASN A 1171 -1.28 17.69 44.34
C ASN A 1171 -1.94 19.06 44.56
N LEU A 1172 -3.26 19.07 44.71
CA LEU A 1172 -4.02 20.28 45.03
C LEU A 1172 -3.57 20.89 46.37
N THR A 1173 -3.26 20.04 47.35
CA THR A 1173 -2.72 20.48 48.65
C THR A 1173 -1.33 21.08 48.50
N CYS A 1174 -0.40 20.46 47.76
CA CYS A 1174 0.93 21.04 47.48
C CYS A 1174 0.87 22.40 46.77
N LEU A 1175 0.01 22.55 45.75
CA LEU A 1175 -0.19 23.83 45.04
C LEU A 1175 -0.79 24.92 45.93
N ARG A 1176 -1.72 24.57 46.82
CA ARG A 1176 -2.32 25.49 47.81
C ARG A 1176 -1.38 25.83 48.97
N SER A 1177 -0.45 24.92 49.29
CA SER A 1177 0.59 25.13 50.31
C SER A 1177 1.76 25.95 49.78
N PHE A 1178 1.84 26.12 48.46
CA PHE A 1178 2.78 26.99 47.78
C PHE A 1178 2.20 28.41 47.79
N ILE A 1179 2.91 29.35 48.41
CA ILE A 1179 2.54 30.76 48.46
C ILE A 1179 3.47 31.51 47.49
N PRO A 1180 3.09 31.69 46.21
CA PRO A 1180 3.77 32.63 45.35
C PRO A 1180 3.40 34.07 45.73
N SER A 1181 4.30 35.01 45.46
CA SER A 1181 4.14 36.42 45.84
C SER A 1181 2.96 37.13 45.15
N TYR A 1182 2.43 36.58 44.05
CA TYR A 1182 1.29 37.12 43.29
C TYR A 1182 0.48 35.99 42.65
N PRO A 1183 -0.85 35.89 42.87
CA PRO A 1183 -1.65 34.77 42.37
C PRO A 1183 -2.27 35.06 40.99
N PRO A 1184 -2.03 34.24 39.96
CA PRO A 1184 -2.73 34.40 38.68
C PRO A 1184 -4.20 33.97 38.75
N ARG A 1185 -5.03 34.43 37.80
CA ARG A 1185 -6.42 33.95 37.65
C ARG A 1185 -6.46 32.53 37.05
N VAL A 1186 -6.49 31.53 37.91
CA VAL A 1186 -6.56 30.10 37.54
C VAL A 1186 -8.01 29.66 37.32
N VAL A 1187 -8.31 29.02 36.18
CA VAL A 1187 -9.64 28.42 35.87
C VAL A 1187 -9.42 27.00 35.32
N THR A 1188 -9.71 25.97 36.12
CA THR A 1188 -9.18 24.61 35.90
C THR A 1188 -10.19 23.69 35.19
N TYR A 1189 -10.11 23.40 33.88
CA TYR A 1189 -11.15 22.55 33.21
C TYR A 1189 -10.82 21.04 33.33
N LEU A 1190 -11.81 20.11 33.38
CA LEU A 1190 -11.53 18.65 33.34
C LEU A 1190 -12.70 17.87 32.73
N ILE A 1191 -12.46 16.94 31.79
CA ILE A 1191 -13.52 16.34 30.96
C ILE A 1191 -13.44 14.80 30.96
N TYR A 1192 -14.55 14.12 31.31
CA TYR A 1192 -14.77 12.66 31.17
C TYR A 1192 -16.00 12.41 30.29
N ALA A 1193 -15.97 11.39 29.43
CA ALA A 1193 -17.15 10.97 28.65
C ALA A 1193 -17.31 9.44 28.63
N SER A 1194 -18.24 8.95 29.44
CA SER A 1194 -19.04 7.74 29.15
C SER A 1194 -20.54 8.11 29.07
N GLN A 1195 -21.38 7.17 28.64
CA GLN A 1195 -22.53 7.34 27.74
C GLN A 1195 -23.83 7.96 28.32
N SER A 1196 -23.88 9.27 28.53
CA SER A 1196 -25.17 10.00 28.63
C SER A 1196 -25.08 11.38 27.98
N GLN A 1197 -25.87 11.60 26.93
CA GLN A 1197 -25.75 12.76 26.02
C GLN A 1197 -26.45 14.03 26.52
N GLN A 1198 -27.38 13.93 27.49
CA GLN A 1198 -28.08 15.08 28.07
C GLN A 1198 -27.21 15.89 29.05
N ALA A 1199 -26.28 15.23 29.77
CA ALA A 1199 -25.38 15.89 30.73
C ALA A 1199 -24.30 16.76 30.06
N MET A 1200 -23.84 16.37 28.86
CA MET A 1200 -22.93 17.18 28.04
C MET A 1200 -23.59 18.46 27.51
N GLN A 1201 -24.90 18.42 27.26
CA GLN A 1201 -25.59 19.53 26.61
C GLN A 1201 -25.86 20.72 27.54
N PHE A 1202 -25.97 20.49 28.86
CA PHE A 1202 -26.18 21.56 29.85
C PHE A 1202 -24.91 22.39 30.11
N TRP A 1203 -23.77 21.74 30.35
CA TRP A 1203 -22.49 22.45 30.51
C TRP A 1203 -22.12 23.21 29.26
N ARG A 1204 -22.55 22.73 28.08
CA ARG A 1204 -22.38 23.39 26.79
C ARG A 1204 -23.21 24.64 26.54
N GLN A 1205 -24.21 24.93 27.37
CA GLN A 1205 -25.10 26.04 27.05
C GLN A 1205 -24.71 27.37 27.67
N GLN A 1206 -23.82 27.36 28.63
CA GLN A 1206 -23.38 28.58 29.23
C GLN A 1206 -22.03 29.00 28.59
N LEU A 1207 -20.99 28.18 28.52
CA LEU A 1207 -20.71 27.27 29.60
C LEU A 1207 -20.63 28.10 30.93
N LYS A 1208 -20.63 29.47 30.83
CA LYS A 1208 -20.84 30.69 31.70
C LYS A 1208 -20.43 30.66 33.16
N THR A 1209 -20.20 29.51 33.77
CA THR A 1209 -19.69 29.36 35.14
C THR A 1209 -18.52 28.39 35.09
N ALA A 1210 -17.64 28.45 36.09
CA ALA A 1210 -16.58 27.47 36.29
C ALA A 1210 -17.06 26.01 36.20
N GLU A 1211 -16.09 25.11 36.04
CA GLU A 1211 -16.20 23.83 35.36
C GLU A 1211 -16.79 22.65 36.12
N CYS A 1212 -17.28 21.67 35.35
CA CYS A 1212 -17.25 20.27 35.76
C CYS A 1212 -15.84 19.71 35.55
N ILE A 1213 -15.29 19.03 36.56
CA ILE A 1213 -13.91 18.54 36.65
C ILE A 1213 -13.88 17.22 37.45
N CYS A 1214 -13.11 16.23 36.97
CA CYS A 1214 -12.06 15.49 37.71
C CYS A 1214 -12.17 13.97 37.75
N ILE A 1215 -11.42 13.29 36.88
CA ILE A 1215 -10.45 12.30 37.36
C ILE A 1215 -9.12 12.54 36.63
N GLU A 1216 -8.07 12.81 37.39
CA GLU A 1216 -6.68 12.88 36.96
C GLU A 1216 -5.93 11.61 37.37
N GLY A 1217 -5.05 11.12 36.49
CA GLY A 1217 -4.20 9.94 36.68
C GLY A 1217 -3.23 10.06 37.86
N ASN A 1218 -2.15 9.29 37.98
CA ASN A 1218 -1.19 9.00 36.92
C ASN A 1218 0.03 8.28 37.56
N HIS A 1219 0.89 7.80 36.69
CA HIS A 1219 2.32 7.49 36.77
C HIS A 1219 3.28 8.51 37.48
N TYR A 1220 2.88 9.29 38.50
CA TYR A 1220 3.73 10.36 39.10
C TYR A 1220 4.13 10.18 40.58
N SER A 1221 4.79 9.08 40.92
CA SER A 1221 5.49 8.92 42.21
C SER A 1221 6.65 9.91 42.42
N ILE A 1222 7.15 10.60 41.37
CA ILE A 1222 8.28 11.53 41.44
C ILE A 1222 7.94 12.87 42.15
N LEU A 1223 6.74 13.42 41.99
CA LEU A 1223 6.43 14.80 42.43
C LEU A 1223 6.13 14.92 43.94
N ASN A 1224 5.73 13.82 44.59
CA ASN A 1224 5.54 13.76 46.05
C ASN A 1224 6.82 13.39 46.81
N SER A 1225 7.88 13.00 46.10
CA SER A 1225 9.18 12.77 46.71
C SER A 1225 9.84 14.10 47.06
N ASN A 1226 10.82 14.08 47.97
CA ASN A 1226 11.67 15.25 48.20
C ASN A 1226 12.28 15.80 46.89
N ASN A 1227 12.50 14.94 45.89
CA ASN A 1227 13.02 15.32 44.58
C ASN A 1227 12.05 16.19 43.77
N GLY A 1228 10.73 16.00 43.89
CA GLY A 1228 9.73 16.84 43.22
C GLY A 1228 9.73 18.27 43.74
N LYS A 1229 9.78 18.44 45.07
CA LYS A 1229 9.94 19.76 45.71
C LYS A 1229 11.28 20.41 45.35
N GLN A 1230 12.33 19.61 45.21
CA GLN A 1230 13.66 20.07 44.79
C GLN A 1230 13.65 20.56 43.34
N LEU A 1231 13.00 19.83 42.42
CA LEU A 1231 12.78 20.17 41.02
C LEU A 1231 12.03 21.51 40.88
N PHE A 1232 10.99 21.72 41.68
CA PHE A 1232 10.23 22.98 41.71
C PHE A 1232 11.07 24.18 42.21
N SER A 1233 11.92 23.97 43.23
CA SER A 1233 12.79 25.06 43.72
C SER A 1233 13.88 25.43 42.69
N GLN A 1234 14.37 24.43 41.94
CA GLN A 1234 15.33 24.62 40.84
C GLN A 1234 14.71 25.36 39.65
N LEU A 1235 13.49 24.97 39.22
CA LEU A 1235 12.74 25.66 38.17
C LEU A 1235 12.48 27.13 38.53
N ASN A 1236 12.03 27.43 39.74
CA ASN A 1236 11.80 28.80 40.18
C ASN A 1236 13.11 29.62 40.23
N ARG A 1237 14.23 29.02 40.65
CA ARG A 1237 15.55 29.70 40.65
C ARG A 1237 16.03 30.03 39.23
N ILE A 1238 15.93 29.07 38.31
CA ILE A 1238 16.39 29.23 36.94
C ILE A 1238 15.49 30.25 36.20
N ILE A 1239 14.17 30.15 36.36
CA ILE A 1239 13.22 31.06 35.72
C ILE A 1239 13.32 32.48 36.32
N ALA A 1240 13.52 32.64 37.64
CA ALA A 1240 13.75 33.95 38.25
C ALA A 1240 15.06 34.59 37.78
N ASN A 1241 16.10 33.79 37.52
CA ASN A 1241 17.36 34.26 36.92
C ASN A 1241 17.18 34.67 35.44
N VAL A 1242 16.28 34.01 34.70
CA VAL A 1242 15.93 34.35 33.31
C VAL A 1242 15.13 35.66 33.22
N ILE A 1243 14.32 36.00 34.23
CA ILE A 1243 13.45 37.18 34.26
C ILE A 1243 14.19 38.47 34.70
N ASN A 1244 15.12 38.38 35.66
CA ASN A 1244 15.54 39.57 36.43
C ASN A 1244 16.75 40.37 35.91
N ASP A 1245 17.76 39.79 35.24
CA ASP A 1245 18.75 40.57 34.46
C ASP A 1245 19.83 39.67 33.80
N SER A 1246 20.12 39.96 32.54
CA SER A 1246 21.40 39.94 31.78
C SER A 1246 22.63 39.08 32.18
N ALA A 1247 22.52 37.99 32.95
CA ALA A 1247 23.69 37.20 33.38
C ALA A 1247 23.47 35.68 33.54
N VAL A 1248 22.85 35.00 32.57
CA VAL A 1248 23.08 33.56 32.35
C VAL A 1248 23.87 33.37 31.07
N THR A 1249 25.12 33.83 31.09
CA THR A 1249 26.13 33.55 30.08
C THR A 1249 26.69 32.15 30.31
N THR A 1250 25.95 31.13 29.88
CA THR A 1250 26.43 29.86 29.29
C THR A 1250 25.26 28.87 29.24
N TYR A 1251 24.57 28.81 28.11
CA TYR A 1251 23.84 27.60 27.74
C TYR A 1251 24.84 26.56 27.22
N SER A 1252 24.50 25.27 27.20
CA SER A 1252 25.34 24.30 26.51
C SER A 1252 25.43 24.69 25.02
N PRO A 1253 26.58 24.49 24.34
CA PRO A 1253 26.72 24.82 22.91
C PRO A 1253 25.64 24.14 22.05
N THR A 1254 25.20 22.96 22.48
CA THR A 1254 24.10 22.18 21.92
C THR A 1254 22.76 22.90 22.04
N LEU A 1255 22.51 23.55 23.18
CA LEU A 1255 21.29 24.32 23.42
C LEU A 1255 21.29 25.66 22.66
N GLU A 1256 22.45 26.32 22.49
CA GLU A 1256 22.59 27.50 21.63
C GLU A 1256 22.29 27.19 20.15
N GLN A 1257 22.77 26.05 19.66
CA GLN A 1257 22.48 25.58 18.28
C GLN A 1257 21.01 25.21 18.05
N ALA A 1258 20.29 24.75 19.06
CA ALA A 1258 18.85 24.46 18.97
C ALA A 1258 17.96 25.71 19.14
N LEU A 1259 18.51 26.78 19.75
CA LEU A 1259 17.84 28.07 19.91
C LEU A 1259 17.90 28.94 18.64
N THR A 1260 18.81 28.65 17.70
CA THR A 1260 18.98 29.33 16.40
C THR A 1260 18.25 28.57 15.31
#